data_AF-A0A2H1JTD2-F1
#
_entry.id   AF-A0A2H1JTD2-F1
#
_cell.length_a   1.000
_cell.length_b   1.000
_cell.length_c   1.000
_cell.angle_alpha   90.00
_cell.angle_beta   90.00
_cell.angle_gamma   90.00
#
_symmetry.space_group_name_H-M   'P 1'
#
loop_
_entity.id
_entity.type
_entity.pdbx_description
1 polymer ?
#
loop_
_entity_poly.entity_id
_entity_poly.type
_entity_poly.pdbx_seq_one_letter_code
_entity_poly.pdbx_strand_id
1 'polypeptide(L)'
;MSDPNADDGSATGQQAGATAEADSAPTTGADDTTASTPSETEHYLIGEPDPVALHLPEKLHIGEGDSDAEITEKLRRQGVRIGKGMIAPAVFWPALIIIVAVAALAIALPTSTGDVISAMQGWVVADLGWYYMLVVGLFVVFAIVVGFSKYGRIRLGKDGDRPEFNVFSWFAMLFAAGMGIGLVFYGVAEPLTYATTGAKPGWPDNEIDDAKLGMAQTFVHWGLHPWALYAVLGMALAYAIHRRGRPLSIRWALEPLLGRFVKGWAGDVIDVIAICGTVFGIATSLGLGVQQISAGLKHIGVVGEYDNMFLVILIVIITFLATASVVSGVGAGIKWLSNINLTMAGILLVTVLVLGPTLFLFQNFVESIGVYLANVFDMTFDIGAYTGDEGAEWNSSWTLFYWGWWISWAPFVGVFIARISRGRTVREFIAGVLLVPSIVGFFWFSVMGGTGIHRQIFGTGDLVDPDEGVVAERVLFDVLGDLPLGAVMSVIAIIVVAIFFITSSDSGSLVVDMLASGGHPNPPLWSRVLWALMEGALAIGLLIAGGLGALQAGSLLTALPFSIILVLVCVSTLKAFGKEAQRTAAIERAARFRQVGEYLADDFDEYLGDKVDERIDYRITRTRGIGDRMKSRSGGTRELRKSGRDKGTSTPAD
;
A
#
# COMPACT_ATOMS: atom_id res chain seq x y z
N MET A 1 -17.70 59.04 -7.70
CA MET A 1 -17.20 60.19 -6.92
C MET A 1 -15.69 60.08 -6.89
N SER A 2 -14.99 61.14 -7.33
CA SER A 2 -13.58 61.47 -7.04
C SER A 2 -12.51 60.36 -7.00
N ASP A 3 -11.96 60.11 -8.19
CA ASP A 3 -10.52 60.03 -8.56
C ASP A 3 -9.65 61.15 -7.91
N PRO A 4 -8.31 61.27 -8.12
CA PRO A 4 -7.19 60.30 -8.03
C PRO A 4 -5.92 60.90 -7.34
N ASN A 5 -4.74 60.25 -7.49
CA ASN A 5 -3.34 60.77 -7.55
C ASN A 5 -2.85 61.93 -6.66
N ALA A 6 -1.66 61.76 -6.06
CA ALA A 6 -0.49 62.64 -6.29
C ALA A 6 0.82 62.08 -5.66
N ASP A 7 1.95 62.44 -6.28
CA ASP A 7 3.34 62.20 -5.88
C ASP A 7 3.86 63.18 -4.78
N ASP A 8 5.12 62.96 -4.42
CA ASP A 8 6.10 63.89 -3.81
C ASP A 8 6.07 64.16 -2.29
N GLY A 9 7.29 64.11 -1.71
CA GLY A 9 7.55 64.33 -0.28
C GLY A 9 8.99 64.04 0.13
N SER A 10 9.96 64.80 -0.39
CA SER A 10 11.39 64.61 -0.11
C SER A 10 11.92 65.42 1.09
N ALA A 11 12.90 64.84 1.80
CA ALA A 11 13.95 65.46 2.64
C ALA A 11 13.54 66.42 3.81
N THR A 12 14.02 66.26 5.05
CA THR A 12 15.36 66.72 5.51
C THR A 12 15.54 66.54 7.04
N GLY A 13 16.79 66.54 7.54
CA GLY A 13 17.19 66.72 8.97
C GLY A 13 17.68 65.44 9.67
N GLN A 14 18.99 65.17 9.81
CA GLN A 14 19.92 65.65 10.88
C GLN A 14 19.46 65.28 12.31
N GLN A 15 20.26 64.74 13.25
CA GLN A 15 21.72 64.52 13.42
C GLN A 15 21.91 63.46 14.55
N ALA A 16 23.07 62.87 14.95
CA ALA A 16 24.49 62.88 14.56
C ALA A 16 25.22 61.63 15.17
N GLY A 17 26.50 61.41 14.86
CA GLY A 17 27.41 60.43 15.51
C GLY A 17 27.59 59.11 14.73
N ALA A 18 28.61 58.89 13.88
CA ALA A 18 30.07 58.86 14.13
C ALA A 18 30.49 57.74 15.11
N THR A 19 31.41 56.82 14.82
CA THR A 19 32.39 56.66 13.69
C THR A 19 32.80 55.16 13.66
N ALA A 20 32.93 54.50 12.49
CA ALA A 20 34.17 54.24 11.73
C ALA A 20 35.22 53.38 12.47
N GLU A 21 36.07 52.51 11.91
CA GLU A 21 36.42 51.95 10.58
C GLU A 21 37.56 50.92 10.89
N ALA A 22 38.16 50.08 10.04
CA ALA A 22 37.88 49.44 8.75
C ALA A 22 38.94 48.29 8.58
N ASP A 23 38.78 47.49 7.52
CA ASP A 23 39.79 46.67 6.81
C ASP A 23 41.19 46.40 7.42
N SER A 24 41.62 45.14 7.38
CA SER A 24 42.49 44.65 6.27
C SER A 24 43.02 43.22 6.48
N ALA A 25 43.34 42.57 5.37
CA ALA A 25 44.14 41.34 5.28
C ALA A 25 45.28 41.58 4.27
N PRO A 26 46.25 40.66 4.03
CA PRO A 26 46.67 39.47 4.81
C PRO A 26 48.21 39.48 5.11
N THR A 27 48.77 38.48 5.81
CA THR A 27 50.16 38.00 5.59
C THR A 27 50.48 36.63 6.19
N THR A 28 51.60 36.05 5.75
CA THR A 28 52.07 34.64 5.86
C THR A 28 52.89 34.29 7.12
N GLY A 29 52.93 33.01 7.54
CA GLY A 29 53.97 32.50 8.46
C GLY A 29 53.87 31.03 8.90
N ALA A 30 54.71 30.18 8.27
CA ALA A 30 55.18 28.80 8.55
C ALA A 30 54.76 27.95 9.78
N ASP A 31 54.65 26.63 9.51
CA ASP A 31 54.91 25.42 10.34
C ASP A 31 54.81 25.46 11.88
N ASP A 32 54.01 24.54 12.43
CA ASP A 32 54.58 23.53 13.35
C ASP A 32 53.83 22.19 13.29
N THR A 33 54.57 21.09 13.31
CA THR A 33 54.01 19.72 13.23
C THR A 33 53.89 19.11 14.62
N THR A 34 52.68 18.79 15.08
CA THR A 34 52.48 17.88 16.22
C THR A 34 51.52 16.76 15.87
N ALA A 35 52.06 15.54 15.78
CA ALA A 35 51.25 14.34 15.75
C ALA A 35 50.66 14.09 17.14
N SER A 36 49.34 13.97 17.22
CA SER A 36 48.66 13.35 18.36
C SER A 36 48.21 11.94 17.97
N THR A 37 48.49 10.98 18.85
CA THR A 37 48.20 9.55 18.69
C THR A 37 46.71 9.26 18.52
N PRO A 38 46.33 8.21 17.78
CA PRO A 38 44.93 7.81 17.65
C PRO A 38 44.40 7.33 19.01
N SER A 39 43.21 7.78 19.39
CA SER A 39 42.45 7.16 20.46
C SER A 39 41.91 5.82 19.97
N GLU A 40 42.39 4.73 20.54
CA GLU A 40 41.78 3.42 20.35
C GLU A 40 40.34 3.41 20.90
N THR A 41 39.49 2.56 20.32
CA THR A 41 38.11 2.28 20.75
C THR A 41 37.01 3.31 20.40
N GLU A 42 36.96 3.79 19.15
CA GLU A 42 35.65 4.03 18.53
C GLU A 42 35.10 2.70 17.94
N HIS A 43 34.00 2.20 18.49
CA HIS A 43 33.34 0.99 17.99
C HIS A 43 32.74 1.24 16.59
N TYR A 44 33.31 0.60 15.57
CA TYR A 44 32.78 0.59 14.20
C TYR A 44 31.37 -0.03 14.14
N LEU A 45 30.32 0.79 14.11
CA LEU A 45 28.93 0.33 13.91
C LEU A 45 28.16 1.04 12.78
N ILE A 46 28.82 1.86 11.96
CA ILE A 46 28.20 2.51 10.80
C ILE A 46 29.15 2.43 9.59
N GLY A 47 28.74 1.73 8.52
CA GLY A 47 29.31 1.94 7.18
C GLY A 47 30.09 0.81 6.52
N GLU A 48 29.98 -0.47 6.93
CA GLU A 48 30.52 -1.56 6.11
C GLU A 48 29.80 -1.66 4.74
N PRO A 49 30.53 -1.88 3.64
CA PRO A 49 29.91 -2.01 2.32
C PRO A 49 29.06 -3.28 2.24
N ASP A 50 27.79 -3.12 1.84
CA ASP A 50 26.86 -4.22 1.60
C ASP A 50 27.50 -5.27 0.65
N PRO A 51 27.78 -6.50 1.12
CA PRO A 51 28.52 -7.49 0.34
C PRO A 51 27.78 -7.98 -0.90
N VAL A 52 26.51 -7.60 -1.09
CA VAL A 52 25.66 -8.00 -2.22
C VAL A 52 25.16 -6.80 -3.04
N ALA A 53 25.35 -5.56 -2.56
CA ALA A 53 24.92 -4.30 -3.20
C ALA A 53 23.50 -4.36 -3.81
N LEU A 54 22.52 -4.86 -3.02
CA LEU A 54 21.17 -5.15 -3.52
C LEU A 54 20.29 -3.90 -3.65
N HIS A 55 20.59 -2.88 -2.85
CA HIS A 55 19.83 -1.64 -2.70
C HIS A 55 20.47 -0.51 -3.51
N LEU A 56 19.72 0.57 -3.78
CA LEU A 56 20.36 1.76 -4.34
C LEU A 56 21.24 2.44 -3.29
N PRO A 57 22.30 3.16 -3.71
CA PRO A 57 23.00 4.08 -2.85
C PRO A 57 22.03 5.12 -2.27
N GLU A 58 22.14 5.41 -0.98
CA GLU A 58 21.21 6.27 -0.24
C GLU A 58 21.00 7.65 -0.89
N LYS A 59 22.04 8.24 -1.48
CA LYS A 59 21.98 9.49 -2.26
C LYS A 59 21.03 9.48 -3.48
N LEU A 60 20.54 8.31 -3.90
CA LEU A 60 19.55 8.13 -4.98
C LEU A 60 18.15 7.79 -4.46
N HIS A 61 17.98 7.56 -3.15
CA HIS A 61 16.67 7.42 -2.54
C HIS A 61 15.98 8.78 -2.52
N ILE A 62 14.66 8.77 -2.73
CA ILE A 62 13.80 9.95 -2.56
C ILE A 62 13.60 10.15 -1.06
N GLY A 63 14.02 11.31 -0.54
CA GLY A 63 13.85 11.72 0.84
C GLY A 63 12.67 12.68 1.00
N GLU A 64 12.10 12.73 2.20
CA GLU A 64 10.96 13.62 2.53
C GLU A 64 11.31 15.11 2.45
N GLY A 65 12.60 15.46 2.55
CA GLY A 65 13.10 16.83 2.43
C GLY A 65 13.70 17.18 1.05
N ASP A 66 13.61 16.29 0.06
CA ASP A 66 14.08 16.60 -1.29
C ASP A 66 13.17 17.65 -1.96
N SER A 67 13.75 18.63 -2.65
CA SER A 67 12.99 19.51 -3.54
C SER A 67 12.53 18.77 -4.80
N ASP A 68 11.41 19.20 -5.42
CA ASP A 68 10.88 18.55 -6.63
C ASP A 68 11.91 18.49 -7.79
N ALA A 69 12.86 19.42 -7.83
CA ALA A 69 13.98 19.41 -8.78
C ALA A 69 14.98 18.27 -8.48
N GLU A 70 15.32 18.05 -7.22
CA GLU A 70 16.18 16.94 -6.78
C GLU A 70 15.50 15.58 -6.97
N ILE A 71 14.20 15.49 -6.65
CA ILE A 71 13.39 14.30 -6.90
C ILE A 71 13.39 13.99 -8.41
N THR A 72 13.07 14.98 -9.25
CA THR A 72 13.07 14.82 -10.72
C THR A 72 14.43 14.35 -11.25
N GLU A 73 15.54 14.88 -10.72
CA GLU A 73 16.90 14.44 -11.10
C GLU A 73 17.22 13.02 -10.62
N LYS A 74 16.83 12.66 -9.37
CA LYS A 74 16.94 11.29 -8.86
C LYS A 74 16.15 10.31 -9.74
N LEU A 75 14.91 10.64 -10.09
CA LEU A 75 14.06 9.85 -10.99
C LEU A 75 14.73 9.65 -12.37
N ARG A 76 15.27 10.71 -12.98
CA ARG A 76 16.03 10.63 -14.25
C ARG A 76 17.25 9.71 -14.15
N ARG A 77 18.05 9.82 -13.09
CA ARG A 77 19.20 8.94 -12.82
C ARG A 77 18.79 7.48 -12.65
N GLN A 78 17.62 7.23 -12.08
CA GLN A 78 17.07 5.87 -11.99
C GLN A 78 16.57 5.34 -13.35
N GLY A 79 16.32 6.21 -14.33
CA GLY A 79 15.97 5.87 -15.71
C GLY A 79 14.57 6.30 -16.13
N VAL A 80 13.87 7.10 -15.32
CA VAL A 80 12.53 7.62 -15.62
C VAL A 80 12.62 8.79 -16.61
N ARG A 81 11.74 8.81 -17.62
CA ARG A 81 11.71 9.85 -18.67
C ARG A 81 10.67 10.92 -18.34
N ILE A 82 11.07 11.94 -17.58
CA ILE A 82 10.20 13.06 -17.17
C ILE A 82 10.37 14.25 -18.13
N GLY A 83 9.26 14.61 -18.80
CA GLY A 83 9.17 15.69 -19.78
C GLY A 83 8.83 17.06 -19.18
N LYS A 84 8.35 17.98 -20.03
CA LYS A 84 7.83 19.28 -19.59
C LYS A 84 6.55 19.08 -18.76
N GLY A 85 6.38 19.89 -17.71
CA GLY A 85 5.20 19.78 -16.84
C GLY A 85 5.19 18.54 -15.94
N MET A 86 6.35 17.96 -15.63
CA MET A 86 6.56 16.80 -14.73
C MET A 86 5.90 15.46 -15.13
N ILE A 87 5.21 15.40 -16.27
CA ILE A 87 4.65 14.14 -16.78
C ILE A 87 5.72 13.20 -17.35
N ALA A 88 5.47 11.89 -17.30
CA ALA A 88 6.19 10.85 -18.02
C ALA A 88 5.47 10.58 -19.36
N PRO A 89 5.95 11.11 -20.51
CA PRO A 89 5.11 11.20 -21.73
C PRO A 89 4.72 9.84 -22.32
N ALA A 90 5.55 8.80 -22.13
CA ALA A 90 5.30 7.44 -22.58
C ALA A 90 4.23 6.69 -21.75
N VAL A 91 3.80 7.26 -20.62
CA VAL A 91 2.74 6.73 -19.75
C VAL A 91 1.52 7.63 -19.81
N PHE A 92 1.72 8.94 -19.58
CA PHE A 92 0.66 9.94 -19.54
C PHE A 92 -0.19 9.95 -20.81
N TRP A 93 0.43 10.07 -22.00
CA TRP A 93 -0.34 10.21 -23.24
C TRP A 93 -1.07 8.93 -23.66
N PRO A 94 -0.47 7.73 -23.66
CA PRO A 94 -1.20 6.51 -24.00
C PRO A 94 -2.38 6.24 -23.06
N ALA A 95 -2.20 6.41 -21.75
CA ALA A 95 -3.28 6.23 -20.78
C ALA A 95 -4.42 7.24 -21.01
N LEU A 96 -4.09 8.53 -21.16
CA LEU A 96 -5.07 9.58 -21.43
C LEU A 96 -5.82 9.33 -22.74
N ILE A 97 -5.12 8.94 -23.81
CA ILE A 97 -5.75 8.64 -25.12
C ILE A 97 -6.72 7.47 -25.01
N ILE A 98 -6.37 6.40 -24.30
CA ILE A 98 -7.26 5.24 -24.09
C ILE A 98 -8.52 5.66 -23.33
N ILE A 99 -8.37 6.37 -22.21
CA ILE A 99 -9.49 6.79 -21.36
C ILE A 99 -10.40 7.78 -22.10
N VAL A 100 -9.83 8.79 -22.77
CA VAL A 100 -10.58 9.78 -23.56
C VAL A 100 -11.28 9.11 -24.74
N ALA A 101 -10.65 8.16 -25.43
CA ALA A 101 -11.27 7.45 -26.54
C ALA A 101 -12.49 6.63 -26.08
N VAL A 102 -12.37 5.87 -24.98
CA VAL A 102 -13.51 5.09 -24.45
C VAL A 102 -14.62 6.01 -23.94
N ALA A 103 -14.30 7.06 -23.18
CA ALA A 103 -15.30 8.01 -22.70
C ALA A 103 -16.01 8.74 -23.86
N ALA A 104 -15.26 9.20 -24.88
CA ALA A 104 -15.83 9.87 -26.04
C ALA A 104 -16.70 8.94 -26.90
N LEU A 105 -16.29 7.69 -27.12
CA LEU A 105 -17.09 6.69 -27.85
C LEU A 105 -18.37 6.34 -27.07
N ALA A 106 -18.27 6.13 -25.76
CA ALA A 106 -19.41 5.82 -24.91
C ALA A 106 -20.44 6.97 -24.84
N ILE A 107 -19.99 8.23 -24.89
CA ILE A 107 -20.87 9.41 -24.96
C ILE A 107 -21.46 9.62 -26.37
N ALA A 108 -20.66 9.45 -27.44
CA ALA A 108 -21.08 9.76 -28.81
C ALA A 108 -21.85 8.63 -29.51
N LEU A 109 -21.57 7.38 -29.16
CA LEU A 109 -22.12 6.16 -29.73
C LEU A 109 -22.49 5.16 -28.61
N PRO A 110 -23.42 5.53 -27.71
CA PRO A 110 -23.69 4.79 -26.48
C PRO A 110 -24.10 3.34 -26.74
N THR A 111 -25.13 3.11 -27.58
CA THR A 111 -25.63 1.75 -27.88
C THR A 111 -24.52 0.84 -28.42
N SER A 112 -23.82 1.26 -29.48
CA SER A 112 -22.75 0.45 -30.07
C SER A 112 -21.57 0.25 -29.12
N THR A 113 -21.30 1.18 -28.21
CA THR A 113 -20.26 1.01 -27.18
C THR A 113 -20.72 0.02 -26.12
N GLY A 114 -21.98 0.08 -25.69
CA GLY A 114 -22.60 -0.90 -24.79
C GLY A 114 -22.60 -2.31 -25.37
N ASP A 115 -22.99 -2.47 -26.63
CA ASP A 115 -22.97 -3.77 -27.34
C ASP A 115 -21.56 -4.39 -27.36
N VAL A 116 -20.54 -3.58 -27.71
CA VAL A 116 -19.14 -4.03 -27.76
C VAL A 116 -18.61 -4.38 -26.37
N ILE A 117 -18.88 -3.55 -25.36
CA ILE A 117 -18.43 -3.79 -23.98
C ILE A 117 -19.08 -5.06 -23.43
N SER A 118 -20.39 -5.26 -23.63
CA SER A 118 -21.12 -6.47 -23.20
C SER A 118 -20.61 -7.73 -23.92
N ALA A 119 -20.33 -7.66 -25.23
CA ALA A 119 -19.75 -8.77 -25.97
C ALA A 119 -18.34 -9.13 -25.47
N MET A 120 -17.50 -8.12 -25.15
CA MET A 120 -16.19 -8.34 -24.56
C MET A 120 -16.29 -8.91 -23.13
N GLN A 121 -17.27 -8.47 -22.32
CA GLN A 121 -17.53 -9.03 -20.99
C GLN A 121 -17.90 -10.51 -21.09
N GLY A 122 -18.88 -10.85 -21.94
CA GLY A 122 -19.32 -12.23 -22.16
C GLY A 122 -18.17 -13.15 -22.58
N TRP A 123 -17.28 -12.66 -23.46
CA TRP A 123 -16.05 -13.38 -23.82
C TRP A 123 -15.12 -13.63 -22.62
N VAL A 124 -14.84 -12.62 -21.80
CA VAL A 124 -13.98 -12.79 -20.60
C VAL A 124 -14.60 -13.76 -19.60
N VAL A 125 -15.92 -13.70 -19.39
CA VAL A 125 -16.63 -14.61 -18.49
C VAL A 125 -16.54 -16.05 -18.98
N ALA A 126 -16.91 -16.30 -20.24
CA ALA A 126 -16.97 -17.64 -20.81
C ALA A 126 -15.58 -18.32 -20.91
N ASP A 127 -14.57 -17.63 -21.46
CA ASP A 127 -13.27 -18.24 -21.75
C ASP A 127 -12.25 -18.07 -20.60
N LEU A 128 -12.40 -17.07 -19.72
CA LEU A 128 -11.40 -16.68 -18.73
C LEU A 128 -11.92 -16.58 -17.28
N GLY A 129 -13.19 -16.88 -17.01
CA GLY A 129 -13.73 -16.91 -15.64
C GLY A 129 -12.95 -17.83 -14.70
N TRP A 130 -12.60 -19.04 -15.17
CA TRP A 130 -11.77 -20.00 -14.42
C TRP A 130 -10.38 -19.44 -14.07
N TYR A 131 -9.81 -18.62 -14.96
CA TYR A 131 -8.50 -18.01 -14.77
C TYR A 131 -8.53 -16.96 -13.66
N TYR A 132 -9.60 -16.15 -13.60
CA TYR A 132 -9.83 -15.20 -12.52
C TYR A 132 -9.91 -15.87 -11.14
N MET A 133 -10.73 -16.93 -11.01
CA MET A 133 -10.83 -17.73 -9.77
C MET A 133 -9.46 -18.27 -9.35
N LEU A 134 -8.72 -18.86 -10.30
CA LEU A 134 -7.40 -19.44 -10.06
C LEU A 134 -6.37 -18.40 -9.59
N VAL A 135 -6.31 -17.21 -10.20
CA VAL A 135 -5.31 -16.20 -9.80
C VAL A 135 -5.64 -15.55 -8.47
N VAL A 136 -6.93 -15.32 -8.15
CA VAL A 136 -7.31 -14.76 -6.85
C VAL A 136 -7.05 -15.77 -5.72
N GLY A 137 -7.41 -17.04 -5.91
CA GLY A 137 -7.04 -18.11 -4.98
C GLY A 137 -5.53 -18.26 -4.81
N LEU A 138 -4.76 -18.13 -5.91
CA LEU A 138 -3.29 -18.09 -5.87
C LEU A 138 -2.76 -16.92 -5.04
N PHE A 139 -3.34 -15.73 -5.12
CA PHE A 139 -2.90 -14.56 -4.33
C PHE A 139 -3.11 -14.78 -2.82
N VAL A 140 -4.24 -15.39 -2.41
CA VAL A 140 -4.50 -15.77 -1.01
C VAL A 140 -3.43 -16.74 -0.50
N VAL A 141 -3.22 -17.85 -1.23
CA VAL A 141 -2.21 -18.86 -0.89
C VAL A 141 -0.81 -18.25 -0.85
N PHE A 142 -0.46 -17.42 -1.83
CA PHE A 142 0.83 -16.73 -1.92
C PHE A 142 1.07 -15.83 -0.70
N ALA A 143 0.11 -14.97 -0.34
CA ALA A 143 0.25 -14.06 0.79
C ALA A 143 0.45 -14.83 2.09
N ILE A 144 -0.39 -15.84 2.36
CA ILE A 144 -0.28 -16.70 3.55
C ILE A 144 1.10 -17.39 3.60
N VAL A 145 1.51 -18.06 2.51
CA VAL A 145 2.80 -18.77 2.44
C VAL A 145 3.98 -17.82 2.66
N VAL A 146 3.98 -16.63 2.04
CA VAL A 146 5.06 -15.64 2.23
C VAL A 146 5.11 -15.13 3.67
N GLY A 147 3.97 -14.85 4.30
CA GLY A 147 3.89 -14.37 5.69
C GLY A 147 4.41 -15.37 6.73
N PHE A 148 4.08 -16.65 6.57
CA PHE A 148 4.59 -17.73 7.44
C PHE A 148 6.03 -18.13 7.12
N SER A 149 6.51 -17.93 5.88
CA SER A 149 7.88 -18.29 5.48
C SER A 149 8.97 -17.49 6.21
N LYS A 150 10.23 -17.86 5.94
CA LYS A 150 11.42 -17.08 6.32
C LYS A 150 11.41 -15.65 5.79
N TYR A 151 10.74 -15.38 4.66
CA TYR A 151 10.62 -14.04 4.08
C TYR A 151 9.79 -13.09 4.94
N GLY A 152 8.89 -13.61 5.79
CA GLY A 152 8.13 -12.82 6.76
C GLY A 152 9.00 -12.00 7.75
N ARG A 153 10.30 -12.32 7.88
CA ARG A 153 11.26 -11.56 8.70
C ARG A 153 11.86 -10.34 7.99
N ILE A 154 11.72 -10.22 6.66
CA ILE A 154 12.26 -9.09 5.90
C ILE A 154 11.50 -7.83 6.32
N ARG A 155 12.23 -6.74 6.56
CA ARG A 155 11.67 -5.42 6.91
C ARG A 155 11.43 -4.59 5.66
N LEU A 156 10.28 -3.95 5.53
CA LEU A 156 9.87 -3.06 4.44
C LEU A 156 10.47 -1.66 4.62
N GLY A 157 11.80 -1.60 4.56
CA GLY A 157 12.64 -0.44 4.84
C GLY A 157 14.11 -0.88 4.96
N LYS A 158 14.97 0.01 5.45
CA LYS A 158 16.33 -0.36 5.87
C LYS A 158 16.27 -1.34 7.05
N ASP A 159 17.35 -2.07 7.27
CA ASP A 159 17.40 -3.11 8.32
C ASP A 159 17.15 -2.53 9.74
N GLY A 160 17.57 -1.29 10.00
CA GLY A 160 17.33 -0.57 11.26
C GLY A 160 16.04 0.24 11.35
N ASP A 161 15.26 0.40 10.27
CA ASP A 161 14.09 1.28 10.25
C ASP A 161 13.02 0.81 11.26
N ARG A 162 12.30 1.74 11.88
CA ARG A 162 11.14 1.45 12.73
C ARG A 162 9.86 1.82 12.00
N PRO A 163 8.70 1.21 12.33
CA PRO A 163 7.42 1.62 11.78
C PRO A 163 7.15 3.11 12.01
N GLU A 164 6.85 3.82 10.92
CA GLU A 164 6.54 5.26 10.93
C GLU A 164 5.25 5.55 11.71
N PHE A 165 4.23 4.71 11.51
CA PHE A 165 2.96 4.76 12.22
C PHE A 165 2.87 3.66 13.27
N ASN A 166 2.32 4.00 14.45
CA ASN A 166 1.96 3.01 15.46
C ASN A 166 0.89 2.03 14.92
N VAL A 167 0.73 0.87 15.56
CA VAL A 167 -0.11 -0.23 15.06
C VAL A 167 -1.58 0.19 14.92
N PHE A 168 -2.15 0.92 15.89
CA PHE A 168 -3.55 1.34 15.84
C PHE A 168 -3.81 2.38 14.74
N SER A 169 -2.93 3.37 14.59
CA SER A 169 -3.04 4.36 13.50
C SER A 169 -2.85 3.70 12.13
N TRP A 170 -1.95 2.73 12.00
CA TRP A 170 -1.77 1.96 10.76
C TRP A 170 -3.03 1.14 10.42
N PHE A 171 -3.60 0.41 11.38
CA PHE A 171 -4.86 -0.33 11.21
C PHE A 171 -6.03 0.58 10.84
N ALA A 172 -6.17 1.73 11.49
CA ALA A 172 -7.19 2.72 11.15
C ALA A 172 -7.03 3.23 9.70
N MET A 173 -5.80 3.44 9.23
CA MET A 173 -5.54 3.87 7.85
C MET A 173 -5.71 2.74 6.81
N LEU A 174 -5.38 1.48 7.15
CA LEU A 174 -5.69 0.34 6.28
C LEU A 174 -7.20 0.21 6.05
N PHE A 175 -7.97 0.30 7.14
CA PHE A 175 -9.42 0.33 7.10
C PHE A 175 -9.93 1.54 6.31
N ALA A 176 -9.38 2.74 6.56
CA ALA A 176 -9.73 3.98 5.86
C ALA A 176 -9.68 3.91 4.33
N ALA A 177 -8.73 3.14 3.78
CA ALA A 177 -8.39 3.21 2.36
C ALA A 177 -8.96 2.08 1.49
N GLY A 178 -9.37 0.95 2.07
CA GLY A 178 -10.10 -0.10 1.35
C GLY A 178 -11.57 -0.23 1.74
N MET A 179 -12.03 0.52 2.75
CA MET A 179 -13.47 0.75 2.92
C MET A 179 -13.95 1.76 1.88
N GLY A 180 -15.00 1.41 1.14
CA GLY A 180 -15.56 2.25 0.10
C GLY A 180 -17.07 2.08 -0.03
N ILE A 181 -17.63 2.79 -1.01
CA ILE A 181 -19.06 2.80 -1.38
C ILE A 181 -19.65 1.38 -1.38
N GLY A 182 -18.91 0.41 -1.92
CA GLY A 182 -19.39 -0.95 -2.07
C GLY A 182 -19.82 -1.66 -0.78
N LEU A 183 -19.23 -1.36 0.38
CA LEU A 183 -19.73 -1.92 1.65
C LEU A 183 -21.09 -1.33 2.04
N VAL A 184 -21.36 -0.09 1.66
CA VAL A 184 -22.66 0.55 1.90
C VAL A 184 -23.69 0.09 0.85
N PHE A 185 -23.26 -0.10 -0.40
CA PHE A 185 -24.08 -0.59 -1.51
C PHE A 185 -24.50 -2.05 -1.31
N TYR A 186 -23.52 -2.96 -1.25
CA TYR A 186 -23.75 -4.39 -1.15
C TYR A 186 -23.98 -4.87 0.29
N GLY A 187 -23.76 -4.01 1.29
CA GLY A 187 -23.82 -4.32 2.74
C GLY A 187 -25.08 -5.06 3.17
N VAL A 188 -26.22 -4.68 2.61
CA VAL A 188 -27.50 -5.39 2.77
C VAL A 188 -27.82 -6.24 1.55
N ALA A 189 -27.64 -5.67 0.35
CA ALA A 189 -28.12 -6.27 -0.90
C ALA A 189 -27.52 -7.65 -1.18
N GLU A 190 -26.19 -7.80 -1.16
CA GLU A 190 -25.53 -9.04 -1.57
C GLU A 190 -25.96 -10.27 -0.74
N PRO A 191 -25.82 -10.29 0.59
CA PRO A 191 -26.20 -11.46 1.39
C PRO A 191 -27.72 -11.71 1.36
N LEU A 192 -28.55 -10.67 1.20
CA LEU A 192 -29.99 -10.84 1.04
C LEU A 192 -30.36 -11.44 -0.33
N THR A 193 -29.75 -10.97 -1.43
CA THR A 193 -29.98 -11.53 -2.76
C THR A 193 -29.59 -13.00 -2.80
N TYR A 194 -28.43 -13.37 -2.22
CA TYR A 194 -28.03 -14.78 -2.13
C TYR A 194 -28.97 -15.65 -1.27
N ALA A 195 -29.61 -15.07 -0.25
CA ALA A 195 -30.59 -15.77 0.57
C ALA A 195 -31.94 -16.00 -0.13
N THR A 196 -32.26 -15.23 -1.18
CA THR A 196 -33.63 -15.10 -1.70
C THR A 196 -33.75 -15.26 -3.22
N THR A 197 -33.42 -14.23 -3.99
CA THR A 197 -33.72 -14.17 -5.44
C THR A 197 -32.54 -14.52 -6.34
N GLY A 198 -31.36 -14.73 -5.79
CA GLY A 198 -30.11 -14.95 -6.52
C GLY A 198 -29.16 -15.89 -5.79
N ALA A 199 -29.71 -16.93 -5.13
CA ALA A 199 -28.93 -18.05 -4.63
C ALA A 199 -28.03 -18.62 -5.75
N LYS A 200 -26.83 -19.08 -5.38
CA LYS A 200 -25.89 -19.60 -6.40
C LYS A 200 -26.45 -20.91 -6.97
N PRO A 201 -26.46 -21.09 -8.30
CA PRO A 201 -26.84 -22.36 -8.91
C PRO A 201 -26.09 -23.54 -8.27
N GLY A 202 -26.82 -24.61 -7.94
CA GLY A 202 -26.29 -25.78 -7.23
C GLY A 202 -26.36 -25.72 -5.70
N TRP A 203 -26.80 -24.60 -5.11
CA TRP A 203 -27.17 -24.53 -3.69
C TRP A 203 -28.53 -25.21 -3.41
N PRO A 204 -28.90 -25.44 -2.12
CA PRO A 204 -30.12 -26.18 -1.75
C PRO A 204 -31.47 -25.61 -2.20
N ASP A 205 -31.55 -24.36 -2.67
CA ASP A 205 -32.81 -23.65 -2.97
C ASP A 205 -33.71 -23.60 -1.72
N ASN A 206 -33.12 -23.15 -0.61
CA ASN A 206 -33.71 -23.05 0.70
C ASN A 206 -33.24 -21.78 1.40
N GLU A 207 -34.14 -20.82 1.60
CA GLU A 207 -33.86 -19.49 2.15
C GLU A 207 -33.01 -19.49 3.45
N ILE A 208 -33.13 -20.52 4.31
CA ILE A 208 -32.36 -20.61 5.56
C ILE A 208 -30.93 -21.10 5.32
N ASP A 209 -30.74 -22.13 4.49
CA ASP A 209 -29.40 -22.65 4.17
C ASP A 209 -28.67 -21.71 3.20
N ASP A 210 -29.39 -21.09 2.27
CA ASP A 210 -28.88 -20.11 1.33
C ASP A 210 -28.53 -18.77 2.00
N ALA A 211 -29.21 -18.37 3.07
CA ALA A 211 -28.76 -17.25 3.90
C ALA A 211 -27.39 -17.52 4.55
N LYS A 212 -27.13 -18.75 4.99
CA LYS A 212 -25.84 -19.14 5.59
C LYS A 212 -24.73 -19.20 4.56
N LEU A 213 -24.99 -19.81 3.41
CA LEU A 213 -24.04 -19.86 2.29
C LEU A 213 -23.82 -18.46 1.69
N GLY A 214 -24.85 -17.63 1.61
CA GLY A 214 -24.81 -16.25 1.14
C GLY A 214 -23.92 -15.35 2.00
N MET A 215 -24.07 -15.42 3.32
CA MET A 215 -23.16 -14.75 4.26
C MET A 215 -21.69 -15.21 4.06
N ALA A 216 -21.45 -16.50 3.89
CA ALA A 216 -20.11 -17.04 3.64
C ALA A 216 -19.53 -16.65 2.27
N GLN A 217 -20.35 -16.60 1.22
CA GLN A 217 -19.96 -16.13 -0.11
C GLN A 217 -19.62 -14.63 -0.10
N THR A 218 -20.39 -13.84 0.64
CA THR A 218 -20.08 -12.42 0.88
C THR A 218 -18.74 -12.27 1.61
N PHE A 219 -18.43 -13.15 2.57
CA PHE A 219 -17.13 -13.18 3.23
C PHE A 219 -15.97 -13.59 2.28
N VAL A 220 -16.22 -14.35 1.22
CA VAL A 220 -15.24 -14.59 0.15
C VAL A 220 -14.99 -13.30 -0.64
N HIS A 221 -16.05 -12.61 -1.08
CA HIS A 221 -15.93 -11.41 -1.92
C HIS A 221 -15.32 -10.19 -1.21
N TRP A 222 -15.49 -10.07 0.11
CA TRP A 222 -15.06 -8.91 0.91
C TRP A 222 -13.95 -9.20 1.94
N GLY A 223 -13.58 -10.47 2.12
CA GLY A 223 -12.58 -10.94 3.08
C GLY A 223 -11.20 -11.19 2.49
N LEU A 224 -10.62 -12.36 2.78
CA LEU A 224 -9.20 -12.62 2.52
C LEU A 224 -8.78 -12.43 1.05
N HIS A 225 -9.69 -12.66 0.10
CA HIS A 225 -9.43 -12.62 -1.35
C HIS A 225 -9.08 -11.22 -1.89
N PRO A 226 -9.92 -10.17 -1.76
CA PRO A 226 -9.52 -8.80 -2.14
C PRO A 226 -8.31 -8.30 -1.33
N TRP A 227 -8.22 -8.63 -0.05
CA TRP A 227 -7.12 -8.17 0.77
C TRP A 227 -5.79 -8.85 0.43
N ALA A 228 -5.81 -10.06 -0.14
CA ALA A 228 -4.62 -10.74 -0.63
C ALA A 228 -4.02 -10.11 -1.88
N LEU A 229 -4.85 -9.70 -2.85
CA LEU A 229 -4.35 -8.98 -4.04
C LEU A 229 -3.76 -7.61 -3.68
N TYR A 230 -4.33 -6.91 -2.69
CA TYR A 230 -3.76 -5.68 -2.15
C TYR A 230 -2.45 -5.94 -1.37
N ALA A 231 -2.39 -7.03 -0.60
CA ALA A 231 -1.17 -7.43 0.10
C ALA A 231 -0.04 -7.81 -0.88
N VAL A 232 -0.33 -8.54 -1.96
CA VAL A 232 0.63 -8.91 -3.00
C VAL A 232 1.31 -7.67 -3.59
N LEU A 233 0.52 -6.72 -4.09
CA LEU A 233 1.06 -5.54 -4.75
C LEU A 233 1.68 -4.55 -3.75
N GLY A 234 0.98 -4.28 -2.64
CA GLY A 234 1.44 -3.34 -1.61
C GLY A 234 2.76 -3.78 -0.96
N MET A 235 2.95 -5.07 -0.72
CA MET A 235 4.23 -5.62 -0.22
C MET A 235 5.36 -5.42 -1.23
N ALA A 236 5.11 -5.74 -2.50
CA ALA A 236 6.12 -5.63 -3.55
C ALA A 236 6.53 -4.17 -3.80
N LEU A 237 5.57 -3.26 -3.77
CA LEU A 237 5.78 -1.82 -3.83
C LEU A 237 6.51 -1.29 -2.59
N ALA A 238 6.09 -1.67 -1.38
CA ALA A 238 6.76 -1.27 -0.14
C ALA A 238 8.23 -1.71 -0.11
N TYR A 239 8.52 -2.92 -0.60
CA TYR A 239 9.89 -3.39 -0.77
C TYR A 239 10.66 -2.61 -1.84
N ALA A 240 10.06 -2.36 -3.01
CA ALA A 240 10.71 -1.60 -4.08
C ALA A 240 11.03 -0.15 -3.64
N ILE A 241 10.08 0.53 -3.01
CA ILE A 241 10.19 1.93 -2.59
C ILE A 241 11.08 2.02 -1.34
N HIS A 242 10.65 1.46 -0.20
CA HIS A 242 11.30 1.72 1.10
C HIS A 242 12.60 0.94 1.28
N ARG A 243 12.69 -0.29 0.77
CA ARG A 243 13.89 -1.12 0.92
C ARG A 243 14.87 -0.97 -0.24
N ARG A 244 14.42 -0.74 -1.48
CA ARG A 244 15.34 -0.56 -2.63
C ARG A 244 15.52 0.88 -3.12
N GLY A 245 14.78 1.86 -2.58
CA GLY A 245 14.89 3.26 -2.94
C GLY A 245 14.30 3.61 -4.32
N ARG A 246 13.36 2.80 -4.83
CA ARG A 246 12.79 2.98 -6.18
C ARG A 246 11.65 4.01 -6.22
N PRO A 247 11.39 4.60 -7.40
CA PRO A 247 10.25 5.49 -7.61
C PRO A 247 8.93 4.82 -7.26
N LEU A 248 7.94 5.63 -6.95
CA LEU A 248 6.59 5.20 -6.62
C LEU A 248 5.82 4.81 -7.89
N SER A 249 6.17 3.66 -8.48
CA SER A 249 5.54 3.16 -9.72
C SER A 249 5.61 1.63 -9.81
N ILE A 250 4.60 1.03 -10.44
CA ILE A 250 4.35 -0.42 -10.40
C ILE A 250 5.39 -1.21 -11.21
N ARG A 251 5.94 -0.62 -12.27
CA ARG A 251 7.07 -1.20 -13.02
C ARG A 251 8.22 -1.66 -12.11
N TRP A 252 8.47 -0.99 -10.97
CA TRP A 252 9.61 -1.26 -10.10
C TRP A 252 9.42 -2.50 -9.22
N ALA A 253 8.18 -2.91 -8.94
CA ALA A 253 7.88 -4.21 -8.33
C ALA A 253 8.32 -5.37 -9.24
N LEU A 254 8.36 -5.15 -10.56
CA LEU A 254 8.78 -6.12 -11.57
C LEU A 254 10.27 -6.07 -11.96
N GLU A 255 11.05 -5.12 -11.43
CA GLU A 255 12.49 -5.01 -11.73
C GLU A 255 13.30 -6.28 -11.35
N PRO A 256 13.06 -6.98 -10.22
CA PRO A 256 13.72 -8.25 -9.92
C PRO A 256 13.53 -9.31 -11.03
N LEU A 257 12.37 -9.33 -11.69
CA LEU A 257 12.05 -10.25 -12.78
C LEU A 257 12.57 -9.74 -14.13
N LEU A 258 12.14 -8.55 -14.55
CA LEU A 258 12.36 -7.95 -15.87
C LEU A 258 13.68 -7.16 -16.01
N GLY A 259 14.41 -6.93 -14.91
CA GLY A 259 15.70 -6.22 -14.92
C GLY A 259 15.59 -4.84 -15.58
N ARG A 260 16.47 -4.57 -16.56
CA ARG A 260 16.52 -3.28 -17.25
C ARG A 260 15.27 -2.95 -18.09
N PHE A 261 14.43 -3.93 -18.45
CA PHE A 261 13.28 -3.69 -19.33
C PHE A 261 12.21 -2.80 -18.70
N VAL A 262 12.15 -2.71 -17.35
CA VAL A 262 11.24 -1.77 -16.65
C VAL A 262 11.56 -0.30 -16.95
N LYS A 263 12.79 0.02 -17.36
CA LYS A 263 13.21 1.39 -17.71
C LYS A 263 12.86 1.79 -19.16
N GLY A 264 12.19 0.91 -19.90
CA GLY A 264 11.72 1.17 -21.26
C GLY A 264 10.25 0.78 -21.42
N TRP A 265 9.86 0.55 -22.67
CA TRP A 265 8.47 0.37 -23.09
C TRP A 265 7.68 -0.67 -22.27
N ALA A 266 8.31 -1.75 -21.81
CA ALA A 266 7.63 -2.77 -21.00
C ALA A 266 7.16 -2.21 -19.65
N GLY A 267 7.98 -1.39 -18.99
CA GLY A 267 7.59 -0.67 -17.77
C GLY A 267 6.57 0.44 -18.04
N ASP A 268 6.62 1.07 -19.20
CA ASP A 268 5.62 2.06 -19.61
C ASP A 268 4.24 1.42 -19.81
N VAL A 269 4.17 0.26 -20.48
CA VAL A 269 2.93 -0.53 -20.63
C VAL A 269 2.37 -0.97 -19.28
N ILE A 270 3.21 -1.41 -18.34
CA ILE A 270 2.77 -1.79 -16.97
C ILE A 270 2.08 -0.63 -16.26
N ASP A 271 2.66 0.58 -16.28
CA ASP A 271 2.08 1.75 -15.62
C ASP A 271 0.84 2.28 -16.38
N VAL A 272 0.79 2.17 -17.71
CA VAL A 272 -0.42 2.51 -18.50
C VAL A 272 -1.59 1.60 -18.14
N ILE A 273 -1.38 0.29 -18.08
CA ILE A 273 -2.43 -0.67 -17.68
C ILE A 273 -2.90 -0.37 -16.24
N ALA A 274 -1.98 -0.04 -15.34
CA ALA A 274 -2.31 0.32 -13.97
C ALA A 274 -3.16 1.61 -13.86
N ILE A 275 -2.86 2.63 -14.65
CA ILE A 275 -3.67 3.86 -14.72
C ILE A 275 -5.07 3.54 -15.25
N CYS A 276 -5.17 2.80 -16.37
CA CYS A 276 -6.46 2.41 -16.94
C CYS A 276 -7.29 1.62 -15.93
N GLY A 277 -6.74 0.59 -15.29
CA GLY A 277 -7.44 -0.17 -14.24
C GLY A 277 -7.94 0.72 -13.11
N THR A 278 -7.09 1.63 -12.61
CA THR A 278 -7.47 2.56 -11.54
C THR A 278 -8.65 3.45 -11.93
N VAL A 279 -8.58 4.11 -13.09
CA VAL A 279 -9.62 5.07 -13.52
C VAL A 279 -10.93 4.36 -13.83
N PHE A 280 -10.89 3.17 -14.45
CA PHE A 280 -12.10 2.37 -14.70
C PHE A 280 -12.73 1.87 -13.39
N GLY A 281 -11.93 1.34 -12.46
CA GLY A 281 -12.44 0.88 -11.16
C GLY A 281 -13.01 1.99 -10.27
N ILE A 282 -12.46 3.21 -10.35
CA ILE A 282 -13.05 4.38 -9.68
C ILE A 282 -14.35 4.81 -10.37
N ALA A 283 -14.39 4.81 -11.72
CA ALA A 283 -15.62 5.10 -12.47
C ALA A 283 -16.76 4.11 -12.15
N THR A 284 -16.48 2.80 -12.04
CA THR A 284 -17.45 1.79 -11.58
C THR A 284 -18.00 2.15 -10.20
N SER A 285 -17.12 2.57 -9.28
CA SER A 285 -17.47 2.95 -7.91
C SER A 285 -18.33 4.22 -7.86
N LEU A 286 -18.05 5.20 -8.74
CA LEU A 286 -18.86 6.41 -8.91
C LEU A 286 -20.27 6.07 -9.35
N GLY A 287 -20.42 5.17 -10.33
CA GLY A 287 -21.70 4.69 -10.83
C GLY A 287 -22.58 4.07 -9.74
N LEU A 288 -22.02 3.13 -8.97
CA LEU A 288 -22.67 2.55 -7.78
C LEU A 288 -23.07 3.64 -6.77
N GLY A 289 -22.17 4.59 -6.50
CA GLY A 289 -22.40 5.68 -5.55
C GLY A 289 -23.54 6.61 -5.96
N VAL A 290 -23.64 6.99 -7.24
CA VAL A 290 -24.72 7.89 -7.70
C VAL A 290 -26.08 7.19 -7.74
N GLN A 291 -26.13 5.90 -8.04
CA GLN A 291 -27.37 5.12 -7.93
C GLN A 291 -27.85 5.06 -6.48
N GLN A 292 -26.98 4.71 -5.54
CA GLN A 292 -27.33 4.66 -4.12
C GLN A 292 -27.70 6.02 -3.52
N ILE A 293 -27.01 7.10 -3.90
CA ILE A 293 -27.41 8.46 -3.47
C ILE A 293 -28.79 8.81 -4.04
N SER A 294 -29.08 8.46 -5.29
CA SER A 294 -30.38 8.76 -5.93
C SER A 294 -31.53 7.97 -5.30
N ALA A 295 -31.34 6.68 -5.05
CA ALA A 295 -32.28 5.84 -4.32
C ALA A 295 -32.52 6.36 -2.90
N GLY A 296 -31.46 6.79 -2.20
CA GLY A 296 -31.58 7.42 -0.88
C GLY A 296 -32.37 8.73 -0.90
N LEU A 297 -32.09 9.61 -1.86
CA LEU A 297 -32.82 10.88 -2.05
C LEU A 297 -34.31 10.67 -2.38
N LYS A 298 -34.63 9.62 -3.16
CA LYS A 298 -36.00 9.17 -3.43
C LYS A 298 -36.67 8.65 -2.16
N HIS A 299 -36.00 7.76 -1.41
CA HIS A 299 -36.52 7.19 -0.16
C HIS A 299 -36.83 8.26 0.91
N ILE A 300 -36.00 9.30 1.06
CA ILE A 300 -36.28 10.41 2.00
C ILE A 300 -37.26 11.47 1.44
N GLY A 301 -37.82 11.27 0.25
CA GLY A 301 -38.82 12.16 -0.36
C GLY A 301 -38.28 13.52 -0.85
N VAL A 302 -36.97 13.66 -1.06
CA VAL A 302 -36.35 14.88 -1.62
C VAL A 302 -36.47 14.91 -3.15
N VAL A 303 -36.51 13.74 -3.78
CA VAL A 303 -36.71 13.55 -5.23
C VAL A 303 -37.84 12.55 -5.45
N GLY A 304 -38.56 12.68 -6.56
CA GLY A 304 -39.52 11.66 -7.03
C GLY A 304 -38.79 10.57 -7.81
N GLU A 305 -39.21 10.35 -9.05
CA GLU A 305 -38.44 9.53 -10.00
C GLU A 305 -37.17 10.24 -10.47
N TYR A 306 -36.14 9.46 -10.75
CA TYR A 306 -34.88 9.90 -11.34
C TYR A 306 -34.57 9.12 -12.62
N ASP A 307 -33.94 9.78 -13.58
CA ASP A 307 -33.56 9.20 -14.87
C ASP A 307 -32.03 9.25 -15.08
N ASN A 308 -31.57 8.79 -16.25
CA ASN A 308 -30.15 8.85 -16.59
C ASN A 308 -29.60 10.30 -16.61
N MET A 309 -30.43 11.30 -16.92
CA MET A 309 -30.01 12.71 -16.88
C MET A 309 -29.75 13.16 -15.44
N PHE A 310 -30.61 12.78 -14.49
CA PHE A 310 -30.41 13.04 -13.06
C PHE A 310 -29.10 12.39 -12.55
N LEU A 311 -28.85 11.13 -12.90
CA LEU A 311 -27.61 10.43 -12.54
C LEU A 311 -26.37 11.14 -13.12
N VAL A 312 -26.41 11.59 -14.38
CA VAL A 312 -25.31 12.35 -15.01
C VAL A 312 -25.09 13.69 -14.31
N ILE A 313 -26.14 14.44 -13.96
CA ILE A 313 -26.04 15.69 -13.20
C ILE A 313 -25.38 15.43 -11.84
N LEU A 314 -25.78 14.35 -11.15
CA LEU A 314 -25.22 13.96 -9.86
C LEU A 314 -23.73 13.58 -9.97
N ILE A 315 -23.34 12.84 -11.03
CA ILE A 315 -21.91 12.58 -11.32
C ILE A 315 -21.14 13.89 -11.51
N VAL A 316 -21.67 14.85 -12.28
CA VAL A 316 -21.01 16.15 -12.50
C VAL A 316 -20.81 16.92 -11.17
N ILE A 317 -21.84 17.00 -10.33
CA ILE A 317 -21.77 17.67 -9.02
C ILE A 317 -20.71 17.00 -8.14
N ILE A 318 -20.74 15.67 -8.04
CA ILE A 318 -19.85 14.91 -7.17
C ILE A 318 -18.40 14.96 -7.69
N THR A 319 -18.19 14.90 -9.01
CA THR A 319 -16.87 15.07 -9.65
C THR A 319 -16.32 16.47 -9.39
N PHE A 320 -17.16 17.51 -9.41
CA PHE A 320 -16.75 18.87 -9.05
C PHE A 320 -16.34 18.98 -7.58
N LEU A 321 -17.06 18.35 -6.65
CA LEU A 321 -16.68 18.29 -5.23
C LEU A 321 -15.36 17.52 -5.00
N ALA A 322 -15.16 16.39 -5.68
CA ALA A 322 -13.89 15.66 -5.67
C ALA A 322 -12.74 16.51 -6.22
N THR A 323 -12.96 17.22 -7.33
CA THR A 323 -11.98 18.15 -7.92
C THR A 323 -11.66 19.32 -6.98
N ALA A 324 -12.65 19.84 -6.25
CA ALA A 324 -12.43 20.86 -5.23
C ALA A 324 -11.58 20.34 -4.05
N SER A 325 -11.80 19.08 -3.61
CA SER A 325 -10.93 18.41 -2.63
C SER A 325 -9.49 18.31 -3.14
N VAL A 326 -9.32 17.85 -4.40
CA VAL A 326 -8.03 17.75 -5.09
C VAL A 326 -7.26 19.08 -5.09
N VAL A 327 -7.95 20.20 -5.36
CA VAL A 327 -7.38 21.56 -5.39
C VAL A 327 -7.09 22.11 -3.98
N SER A 328 -7.88 21.73 -2.97
CA SER A 328 -7.74 22.24 -1.59
C SER A 328 -6.45 21.80 -0.88
N GLY A 329 -5.77 20.77 -1.39
CA GLY A 329 -4.45 20.33 -0.93
C GLY A 329 -4.48 19.03 -0.13
N VAL A 330 -3.58 18.12 -0.53
CA VAL A 330 -3.54 16.68 -0.18
C VAL A 330 -3.50 16.37 1.33
N GLY A 331 -3.01 17.29 2.16
CA GLY A 331 -2.71 17.00 3.58
C GLY A 331 -3.91 17.08 4.54
N ALA A 332 -4.70 18.14 4.45
CA ALA A 332 -5.73 18.44 5.46
C ALA A 332 -7.13 17.94 5.07
N GLY A 333 -7.54 18.17 3.82
CA GLY A 333 -8.87 17.80 3.31
C GLY A 333 -9.12 16.29 3.42
N ILE A 334 -8.29 15.48 2.76
CA ILE A 334 -8.37 14.01 2.76
C ILE A 334 -8.43 13.46 4.19
N LYS A 335 -7.54 13.91 5.07
CA LYS A 335 -7.46 13.41 6.45
C LYS A 335 -8.72 13.73 7.26
N TRP A 336 -9.30 14.93 7.07
CA TRP A 336 -10.49 15.35 7.80
C TRP A 336 -11.75 14.67 7.25
N LEU A 337 -11.94 14.65 5.92
CA LEU A 337 -13.03 13.92 5.25
C LEU A 337 -13.02 12.43 5.61
N SER A 338 -11.86 11.77 5.47
CA SER A 338 -11.71 10.33 5.78
C SER A 338 -12.04 10.02 7.24
N ASN A 339 -11.51 10.79 8.20
CA ASN A 339 -11.80 10.60 9.62
C ASN A 339 -13.30 10.79 9.94
N ILE A 340 -13.94 11.82 9.37
CA ILE A 340 -15.39 12.05 9.52
C ILE A 340 -16.17 10.89 8.93
N ASN A 341 -15.80 10.44 7.73
CA ASN A 341 -16.52 9.38 7.04
C ASN A 341 -16.50 8.06 7.80
N LEU A 342 -15.32 7.65 8.30
CA LEU A 342 -15.17 6.44 9.11
C LEU A 342 -15.89 6.56 10.46
N THR A 343 -15.93 7.76 11.04
CA THR A 343 -16.72 8.03 12.25
C THR A 343 -18.21 7.86 11.97
N MET A 344 -18.73 8.41 10.87
CA MET A 344 -20.15 8.27 10.51
C MET A 344 -20.53 6.85 10.09
N ALA A 345 -19.68 6.15 9.33
CA ALA A 345 -19.87 4.74 9.01
C ALA A 345 -19.85 3.87 10.28
N GLY A 346 -18.95 4.15 11.23
CA GLY A 346 -18.92 3.50 12.55
C GLY A 346 -20.18 3.79 13.39
N ILE A 347 -20.66 5.03 13.38
CA ILE A 347 -21.93 5.41 14.03
C ILE A 347 -23.11 4.68 13.39
N LEU A 348 -23.18 4.61 12.06
CA LEU A 348 -24.23 3.89 11.34
C LEU A 348 -24.23 2.41 11.72
N LEU A 349 -23.07 1.75 11.66
CA LEU A 349 -22.89 0.35 12.05
C LEU A 349 -23.33 0.07 13.50
N VAL A 350 -22.87 0.90 14.46
CA VAL A 350 -23.22 0.76 15.88
C VAL A 350 -24.71 1.02 16.11
N THR A 351 -25.31 1.96 15.38
CA THR A 351 -26.74 2.26 15.49
C THR A 351 -27.59 1.11 14.97
N VAL A 352 -27.26 0.53 13.80
CA VAL A 352 -27.94 -0.66 13.26
C VAL A 352 -27.75 -1.87 14.20
N LEU A 353 -26.55 -2.07 14.76
CA LEU A 353 -26.29 -3.15 15.72
C LEU A 353 -27.14 -3.04 17.00
N VAL A 354 -27.34 -1.84 17.52
CA VAL A 354 -28.03 -1.58 18.80
C VAL A 354 -29.55 -1.45 18.64
N LEU A 355 -30.03 -0.92 17.51
CA LEU A 355 -31.46 -0.75 17.23
C LEU A 355 -32.06 -1.94 16.47
N GLY A 356 -31.25 -2.69 15.74
CA GLY A 356 -31.63 -3.94 15.09
C GLY A 356 -31.62 -5.15 16.05
N PRO A 357 -31.72 -6.39 15.52
CA PRO A 357 -31.88 -7.60 16.31
C PRO A 357 -30.53 -8.07 16.91
N THR A 358 -29.95 -7.29 17.83
CA THR A 358 -28.56 -7.44 18.31
C THR A 358 -28.12 -8.87 18.64
N LEU A 359 -28.96 -9.65 19.32
CA LEU A 359 -28.64 -11.05 19.66
C LEU A 359 -28.48 -11.93 18.42
N PHE A 360 -29.39 -11.79 17.45
CA PHE A 360 -29.29 -12.48 16.16
C PHE A 360 -28.05 -12.03 15.39
N LEU A 361 -27.71 -10.74 15.37
CA LEU A 361 -26.53 -10.24 14.64
C LEU A 361 -25.22 -10.84 15.19
N PHE A 362 -25.10 -11.02 16.51
CA PHE A 362 -23.95 -11.73 17.10
C PHE A 362 -23.96 -13.24 16.82
N GLN A 363 -25.12 -13.89 16.83
CA GLN A 363 -25.26 -15.30 16.43
C GLN A 363 -24.87 -15.49 14.97
N ASN A 364 -25.42 -14.68 14.08
CA ASN A 364 -25.13 -14.63 12.64
C ASN A 364 -23.63 -14.44 12.38
N PHE A 365 -22.97 -13.51 13.07
CA PHE A 365 -21.52 -13.31 12.93
C PHE A 365 -20.70 -14.56 13.28
N VAL A 366 -21.02 -15.21 14.41
CA VAL A 366 -20.30 -16.42 14.85
C VAL A 366 -20.58 -17.61 13.92
N GLU A 367 -21.84 -17.81 13.51
CA GLU A 367 -22.22 -18.91 12.61
C GLU A 367 -21.64 -18.69 11.20
N SER A 368 -21.71 -17.48 10.66
CA SER A 368 -21.14 -17.12 9.34
C SER A 368 -19.63 -17.35 9.27
N ILE A 369 -18.89 -17.08 10.35
CA ILE A 369 -17.45 -17.42 10.43
C ILE A 369 -17.26 -18.94 10.32
N GLY A 370 -18.09 -19.74 10.99
CA GLY A 370 -18.05 -21.20 10.91
C GLY A 370 -18.34 -21.72 9.50
N VAL A 371 -19.39 -21.22 8.86
CA VAL A 371 -19.79 -21.59 7.49
C VAL A 371 -18.74 -21.14 6.47
N TYR A 372 -18.18 -19.94 6.61
CA TYR A 372 -17.07 -19.47 5.77
C TYR A 372 -15.85 -20.38 5.89
N LEU A 373 -15.40 -20.69 7.11
CA LEU A 373 -14.21 -21.53 7.32
C LEU A 373 -14.42 -22.97 6.80
N ALA A 374 -15.65 -23.48 6.79
CA ALA A 374 -15.98 -24.78 6.21
C ALA A 374 -15.94 -24.77 4.67
N ASN A 375 -16.42 -23.69 4.03
CA ASN A 375 -16.64 -23.64 2.58
C ASN A 375 -15.61 -22.81 1.79
N VAL A 376 -14.70 -22.07 2.44
CA VAL A 376 -13.79 -21.12 1.78
C VAL A 376 -12.99 -21.73 0.63
N PHE A 377 -12.52 -22.97 0.75
CA PHE A 377 -11.76 -23.63 -0.34
C PHE A 377 -12.63 -23.96 -1.55
N ASP A 378 -13.86 -24.41 -1.31
CA ASP A 378 -14.81 -24.76 -2.37
C ASP A 378 -15.26 -23.49 -3.11
N MET A 379 -15.76 -22.49 -2.37
CA MET A 379 -16.16 -21.18 -2.89
C MET A 379 -15.03 -20.41 -3.60
N THR A 380 -13.75 -20.70 -3.30
CA THR A 380 -12.60 -20.09 -4.01
C THR A 380 -12.44 -20.61 -5.44
N PHE A 381 -12.86 -21.85 -5.72
CA PHE A 381 -12.62 -22.51 -7.01
C PHE A 381 -13.92 -22.90 -7.74
N ASP A 382 -15.08 -22.77 -7.11
CA ASP A 382 -16.38 -23.03 -7.72
C ASP A 382 -16.79 -21.92 -8.70
N ILE A 383 -16.46 -22.15 -9.97
CA ILE A 383 -16.83 -21.36 -11.15
C ILE A 383 -18.14 -21.84 -11.82
N GLY A 384 -18.94 -22.70 -11.18
CA GLY A 384 -20.19 -23.20 -11.76
C GLY A 384 -20.01 -24.23 -12.89
N ALA A 385 -18.87 -24.94 -12.91
CA ALA A 385 -18.54 -25.89 -13.99
C ALA A 385 -19.53 -27.07 -14.16
N TYR A 386 -20.38 -27.32 -13.16
CA TYR A 386 -21.42 -28.36 -13.16
C TYR A 386 -22.85 -27.80 -13.29
N THR A 387 -23.01 -26.48 -13.33
CA THR A 387 -24.30 -25.77 -13.37
C THR A 387 -24.54 -25.04 -14.70
N GLY A 388 -23.63 -25.19 -15.68
CA GLY A 388 -23.80 -24.68 -17.02
C GLY A 388 -23.92 -23.16 -17.10
N ASP A 389 -24.72 -22.69 -18.05
CA ASP A 389 -24.86 -21.26 -18.39
C ASP A 389 -25.38 -20.42 -17.21
N GLU A 390 -26.30 -20.95 -16.40
CA GLU A 390 -26.81 -20.30 -15.17
C GLU A 390 -25.68 -20.00 -14.19
N GLY A 391 -24.75 -20.96 -14.01
CA GLY A 391 -23.56 -20.77 -13.18
C GLY A 391 -22.60 -19.73 -13.73
N ALA A 392 -22.44 -19.67 -15.05
CA ALA A 392 -21.60 -18.67 -15.72
C ALA A 392 -22.20 -17.26 -15.60
N GLU A 393 -23.52 -17.11 -15.76
CA GLU A 393 -24.23 -15.85 -15.59
C GLU A 393 -24.17 -15.35 -14.14
N TRP A 394 -24.44 -16.21 -13.16
CA TRP A 394 -24.30 -15.86 -11.73
C TRP A 394 -22.87 -15.42 -11.40
N ASN A 395 -21.86 -16.15 -11.89
CA ASN A 395 -20.45 -15.79 -11.67
C ASN A 395 -20.08 -14.47 -12.39
N SER A 396 -20.65 -14.17 -13.57
CA SER A 396 -20.48 -12.88 -14.25
C SER A 396 -20.92 -11.71 -13.37
N SER A 397 -22.14 -11.79 -12.85
CA SER A 397 -22.81 -10.73 -12.09
C SER A 397 -22.21 -10.51 -10.70
N TRP A 398 -21.62 -11.55 -10.11
CA TRP A 398 -21.08 -11.53 -8.75
C TRP A 398 -19.56 -11.73 -8.71
N THR A 399 -19.10 -12.98 -8.69
CA THR A 399 -17.72 -13.32 -8.33
C THR A 399 -16.68 -12.78 -9.30
N LEU A 400 -16.92 -12.87 -10.61
CA LEU A 400 -16.03 -12.34 -11.63
C LEU A 400 -16.08 -10.81 -11.69
N PHE A 401 -17.27 -10.21 -11.53
CA PHE A 401 -17.38 -8.76 -11.35
C PHE A 401 -16.50 -8.29 -10.17
N TYR A 402 -16.60 -8.93 -9.00
CA TYR A 402 -15.78 -8.59 -7.84
C TYR A 402 -14.28 -8.76 -8.10
N TRP A 403 -13.84 -9.88 -8.70
CA TRP A 403 -12.43 -10.06 -9.04
C TRP A 403 -11.94 -9.03 -10.06
N GLY A 404 -12.76 -8.66 -11.04
CA GLY A 404 -12.50 -7.55 -11.94
C GLY A 404 -12.33 -6.23 -11.18
N TRP A 405 -13.30 -5.86 -10.37
CA TRP A 405 -13.30 -4.62 -9.61
C TRP A 405 -12.09 -4.52 -8.67
N TRP A 406 -11.81 -5.55 -7.87
CA TRP A 406 -10.69 -5.56 -6.92
C TRP A 406 -9.32 -5.56 -7.59
N ILE A 407 -9.15 -6.27 -8.71
CA ILE A 407 -7.90 -6.24 -9.48
C ILE A 407 -7.70 -4.86 -10.14
N SER A 408 -8.77 -4.21 -10.62
CA SER A 408 -8.71 -2.85 -11.18
C SER A 408 -8.33 -1.79 -10.12
N TRP A 409 -8.77 -1.98 -8.86
CA TRP A 409 -8.45 -1.15 -7.70
C TRP A 409 -7.05 -1.40 -7.11
N ALA A 410 -6.45 -2.56 -7.38
CA ALA A 410 -5.19 -2.96 -6.78
C ALA A 410 -4.04 -1.94 -6.93
N PRO A 411 -3.82 -1.25 -8.08
CA PRO A 411 -2.82 -0.18 -8.19
C PRO A 411 -2.97 0.92 -7.14
N PHE A 412 -4.19 1.44 -6.98
CA PHE A 412 -4.54 2.51 -6.05
C PHE A 412 -4.30 2.08 -4.60
N VAL A 413 -4.96 0.99 -4.19
CA VAL A 413 -4.89 0.50 -2.80
C VAL A 413 -3.49 0.00 -2.46
N GLY A 414 -2.83 -0.71 -3.37
CA GLY A 414 -1.47 -1.23 -3.19
C GLY A 414 -0.44 -0.11 -3.00
N VAL A 415 -0.53 0.98 -3.76
CA VAL A 415 0.32 2.17 -3.57
C VAL A 415 0.07 2.82 -2.22
N PHE A 416 -1.20 3.02 -1.82
CA PHE A 416 -1.54 3.60 -0.53
C PHE A 416 -0.98 2.76 0.63
N ILE A 417 -1.29 1.46 0.64
CA ILE A 417 -0.84 0.52 1.66
C ILE A 417 0.69 0.46 1.72
N ALA A 418 1.37 0.52 0.58
CA ALA A 418 2.82 0.55 0.54
C ALA A 418 3.38 1.78 1.26
N ARG A 419 2.85 2.99 1.01
CA ARG A 419 3.32 4.23 1.63
C ARG A 419 3.25 4.17 3.15
N ILE A 420 2.10 3.78 3.72
CA ILE A 420 1.87 3.79 5.18
C ILE A 420 2.56 2.63 5.95
N SER A 421 3.26 1.74 5.25
CA SER A 421 3.80 0.49 5.83
C SER A 421 5.32 0.45 5.97
N ARG A 422 6.01 1.59 5.83
CA ARG A 422 7.46 1.71 6.01
C ARG A 422 7.90 1.19 7.38
N GLY A 423 8.99 0.41 7.40
CA GLY A 423 9.61 -0.12 8.63
C GLY A 423 8.94 -1.38 9.23
N ARG A 424 7.76 -1.79 8.74
CA ARG A 424 7.08 -3.04 9.15
C ARG A 424 7.81 -4.28 8.61
N THR A 425 7.72 -5.41 9.29
CA THR A 425 8.11 -6.70 8.70
C THR A 425 7.06 -7.19 7.71
N VAL A 426 7.47 -8.00 6.73
CA VAL A 426 6.58 -8.64 5.75
C VAL A 426 5.48 -9.46 6.44
N ARG A 427 5.75 -10.09 7.58
CA ARG A 427 4.72 -10.82 8.35
C ARG A 427 3.70 -9.88 8.99
N GLU A 428 4.14 -8.84 9.69
CA GLU A 428 3.23 -7.84 10.25
C GLU A 428 2.37 -7.21 9.16
N PHE A 429 2.99 -6.86 8.03
CA PHE A 429 2.33 -6.32 6.85
C PHE A 429 1.21 -7.23 6.36
N ILE A 430 1.52 -8.49 6.03
CA ILE A 430 0.55 -9.44 5.49
C ILE A 430 -0.57 -9.72 6.49
N ALA A 431 -0.22 -9.94 7.77
CA ALA A 431 -1.23 -10.20 8.81
C ALA A 431 -2.16 -8.99 9.02
N GLY A 432 -1.63 -7.77 9.04
CA GLY A 432 -2.42 -6.56 9.22
C GLY A 432 -3.32 -6.26 8.01
N VAL A 433 -2.78 -6.37 6.79
CA VAL A 433 -3.53 -6.11 5.55
C VAL A 433 -4.61 -7.16 5.30
N LEU A 434 -4.36 -8.44 5.60
CA LEU A 434 -5.37 -9.51 5.45
C LEU A 434 -6.43 -9.46 6.55
N LEU A 435 -6.00 -9.51 7.82
CA LEU A 435 -6.92 -9.86 8.91
C LEU A 435 -7.77 -8.68 9.38
N VAL A 436 -7.18 -7.50 9.55
CA VAL A 436 -7.91 -6.36 10.13
C VAL A 436 -9.10 -5.96 9.27
N PRO A 437 -8.95 -5.73 7.95
CA PRO A 437 -10.08 -5.31 7.14
C PRO A 437 -11.09 -6.44 6.90
N SER A 438 -10.63 -7.69 6.75
CA SER A 438 -11.53 -8.85 6.62
C SER A 438 -12.43 -9.01 7.85
N ILE A 439 -11.89 -8.88 9.07
CA ILE A 439 -12.67 -8.99 10.31
C ILE A 439 -13.73 -7.88 10.39
N VAL A 440 -13.39 -6.63 10.05
CA VAL A 440 -14.36 -5.53 10.10
C VAL A 440 -15.38 -5.65 8.95
N GLY A 441 -14.98 -6.13 7.77
CA GLY A 441 -15.90 -6.48 6.69
C GLY A 441 -16.89 -7.56 7.12
N PHE A 442 -16.41 -8.67 7.68
CA PHE A 442 -17.27 -9.75 8.19
C PHE A 442 -18.28 -9.23 9.21
N PHE A 443 -17.83 -8.40 10.16
CA PHE A 443 -18.72 -7.80 11.15
C PHE A 443 -19.71 -6.81 10.53
N TRP A 444 -19.29 -6.00 9.55
CA TRP A 444 -20.15 -5.09 8.80
C TRP A 444 -21.28 -5.83 8.08
N PHE A 445 -20.97 -6.85 7.28
CA PHE A 445 -21.98 -7.65 6.58
C PHE A 445 -22.85 -8.45 7.54
N SER A 446 -22.32 -8.97 8.66
CA SER A 446 -23.14 -9.64 9.67
C SER A 446 -24.12 -8.72 10.39
N VAL A 447 -23.84 -7.42 10.50
CA VAL A 447 -24.76 -6.41 11.05
C VAL A 447 -25.73 -5.92 9.98
N MET A 448 -25.24 -5.41 8.85
CA MET A 448 -26.07 -4.80 7.81
C MET A 448 -26.91 -5.87 7.09
N GLY A 449 -26.25 -6.84 6.47
CA GLY A 449 -26.88 -7.97 5.77
C GLY A 449 -27.68 -8.86 6.71
N GLY A 450 -27.15 -9.12 7.90
CA GLY A 450 -27.91 -9.84 8.94
C GLY A 450 -29.21 -9.14 9.35
N THR A 451 -29.26 -7.81 9.39
CA THR A 451 -30.51 -7.09 9.67
C THR A 451 -31.50 -7.22 8.52
N GLY A 452 -31.04 -7.15 7.27
CA GLY A 452 -31.87 -7.40 6.09
C GLY A 452 -32.45 -8.82 6.06
N ILE A 453 -31.60 -9.83 6.19
CA ILE A 453 -31.99 -11.25 6.26
C ILE A 453 -32.99 -11.48 7.41
N HIS A 454 -32.74 -10.91 8.60
CA HIS A 454 -33.66 -11.06 9.73
C HIS A 454 -35.04 -10.45 9.45
N ARG A 455 -35.10 -9.26 8.84
CA ARG A 455 -36.38 -8.64 8.45
C ARG A 455 -37.12 -9.45 7.38
N GLN A 456 -36.39 -10.05 6.44
CA GLN A 456 -36.99 -10.86 5.40
C GLN A 456 -37.56 -12.19 5.96
N ILE A 457 -36.77 -12.95 6.70
CA ILE A 457 -37.13 -14.31 7.16
C ILE A 457 -38.04 -14.28 8.41
N PHE A 458 -37.79 -13.35 9.35
CA PHE A 458 -38.47 -13.33 10.66
C PHE A 458 -39.31 -12.06 10.91
N GLY A 459 -39.28 -11.09 9.99
CA GLY A 459 -39.96 -9.81 10.10
C GLY A 459 -41.13 -9.67 9.13
N THR A 460 -41.12 -8.59 8.36
CA THR A 460 -42.17 -8.19 7.43
C THR A 460 -42.11 -8.89 6.07
N GLY A 461 -40.96 -9.45 5.68
CA GLY A 461 -40.82 -10.18 4.40
C GLY A 461 -40.90 -9.31 3.14
N ASP A 462 -40.68 -8.01 3.26
CA ASP A 462 -40.99 -6.98 2.26
C ASP A 462 -39.75 -6.37 1.56
N LEU A 463 -38.56 -6.97 1.71
CA LEU A 463 -37.32 -6.48 1.09
C LEU A 463 -37.07 -7.08 -0.31
N VAL A 464 -37.88 -8.07 -0.70
CA VAL A 464 -37.86 -8.71 -2.02
C VAL A 464 -39.06 -8.21 -2.81
N ASP A 465 -38.81 -7.52 -3.92
CA ASP A 465 -39.85 -7.12 -4.86
C ASP A 465 -40.32 -8.33 -5.69
N PRO A 466 -41.64 -8.55 -5.91
CA PRO A 466 -42.12 -9.69 -6.68
C PRO A 466 -41.71 -9.70 -8.16
N ASP A 467 -41.48 -8.52 -8.76
CA ASP A 467 -41.15 -8.36 -10.17
C ASP A 467 -39.65 -8.03 -10.37
N GLU A 468 -39.06 -7.23 -9.47
CA GLU A 468 -37.65 -6.78 -9.57
C GLU A 468 -36.66 -7.51 -8.66
N GLY A 469 -37.14 -8.29 -7.67
CA GLY A 469 -36.29 -8.94 -6.66
C GLY A 469 -35.67 -7.94 -5.67
N VAL A 470 -34.43 -8.21 -5.22
CA VAL A 470 -33.71 -7.32 -4.30
C VAL A 470 -33.07 -6.15 -5.06
N VAL A 471 -33.68 -4.96 -4.94
CA VAL A 471 -33.17 -3.71 -5.55
C VAL A 471 -31.99 -3.15 -4.74
N ALA A 472 -30.77 -3.38 -5.22
CA ALA A 472 -29.53 -3.22 -4.45
C ALA A 472 -29.26 -1.78 -3.96
N GLU A 473 -29.56 -0.78 -4.78
CA GLU A 473 -29.37 0.63 -4.41
C GLU A 473 -30.40 1.12 -3.38
N ARG A 474 -31.57 0.47 -3.28
CA ARG A 474 -32.71 0.86 -2.44
C ARG A 474 -32.70 0.16 -1.07
N VAL A 475 -32.41 -1.13 -1.05
CA VAL A 475 -32.68 -2.03 0.09
C VAL A 475 -31.99 -1.61 1.40
N LEU A 476 -30.83 -0.94 1.35
CA LEU A 476 -30.23 -0.33 2.54
C LEU A 476 -31.18 0.65 3.22
N PHE A 477 -31.77 1.57 2.45
CA PHE A 477 -32.65 2.60 2.98
C PHE A 477 -33.94 2.02 3.48
N ASP A 478 -34.48 0.99 2.81
CA ASP A 478 -35.67 0.28 3.26
C ASP A 478 -35.42 -0.35 4.65
N VAL A 479 -34.29 -1.05 4.84
CA VAL A 479 -33.86 -1.57 6.16
C VAL A 479 -33.67 -0.47 7.20
N LEU A 480 -33.00 0.64 6.85
CA LEU A 480 -32.81 1.75 7.78
C LEU A 480 -34.14 2.41 8.17
N GLY A 481 -35.10 2.53 7.25
CA GLY A 481 -36.39 3.19 7.44
C GLY A 481 -37.31 2.52 8.47
N ASP A 482 -37.18 1.21 8.66
CA ASP A 482 -37.91 0.42 9.66
C ASP A 482 -37.32 0.56 11.08
N LEU A 483 -36.03 0.92 11.18
CA LEU A 483 -35.39 1.16 12.46
C LEU A 483 -35.77 2.54 13.05
N PRO A 484 -35.80 2.68 14.40
CA PRO A 484 -35.94 3.99 15.03
C PRO A 484 -34.86 4.96 14.53
N LEU A 485 -35.25 6.21 14.25
CA LEU A 485 -34.40 7.23 13.59
C LEU A 485 -34.04 6.94 12.12
N GLY A 486 -34.75 6.03 11.43
CA GLY A 486 -34.46 5.63 10.05
C GLY A 486 -34.18 6.76 9.06
N ALA A 487 -35.03 7.80 9.03
CA ALA A 487 -34.80 8.97 8.18
C ALA A 487 -33.45 9.68 8.45
N VAL A 488 -33.00 9.74 9.71
CA VAL A 488 -31.70 10.31 10.08
C VAL A 488 -30.56 9.39 9.62
N MET A 489 -30.72 8.07 9.78
CA MET A 489 -29.73 7.10 9.31
C MET A 489 -29.61 7.08 7.79
N SER A 490 -30.72 7.20 7.05
CA SER A 490 -30.71 7.32 5.58
C SER A 490 -29.96 8.57 5.12
N VAL A 491 -30.15 9.72 5.79
CA VAL A 491 -29.36 10.93 5.51
C VAL A 491 -27.88 10.73 5.82
N ILE A 492 -27.52 10.08 6.94
CA ILE A 492 -26.13 9.74 7.27
C ILE A 492 -25.53 8.82 6.20
N ALA A 493 -26.26 7.79 5.75
CA ALA A 493 -25.81 6.86 4.71
C ALA A 493 -25.54 7.58 3.37
N ILE A 494 -26.43 8.48 2.93
CA ILE A 494 -26.23 9.31 1.72
C ILE A 494 -24.95 10.14 1.84
N ILE A 495 -24.72 10.79 2.99
CA ILE A 495 -23.51 11.60 3.24
C ILE A 495 -22.25 10.71 3.25
N VAL A 496 -22.33 9.52 3.86
CA VAL A 496 -21.22 8.55 3.91
C VAL A 496 -20.84 8.07 2.50
N VAL A 497 -21.82 7.73 1.65
CA VAL A 497 -21.58 7.34 0.24
C VAL A 497 -20.92 8.48 -0.54
N ALA A 498 -21.43 9.71 -0.39
CA ALA A 498 -20.87 10.88 -1.06
C ALA A 498 -19.41 11.17 -0.64
N ILE A 499 -19.09 11.10 0.65
CA ILE A 499 -17.73 11.34 1.14
C ILE A 499 -16.80 10.17 0.82
N PHE A 500 -17.28 8.91 0.82
CA PHE A 500 -16.48 7.78 0.31
C PHE A 500 -16.07 8.05 -1.14
N PHE A 501 -16.99 8.47 -2.01
CA PHE A 501 -16.61 8.80 -3.38
C PHE A 501 -15.55 9.93 -3.43
N ILE A 502 -15.84 11.07 -2.80
CA ILE A 502 -14.96 12.25 -2.85
C ILE A 502 -13.55 11.89 -2.38
N THR A 503 -13.44 11.12 -1.29
CA THR A 503 -12.15 10.67 -0.73
C THR A 503 -11.44 9.66 -1.64
N SER A 504 -12.18 8.73 -2.26
CA SER A 504 -11.62 7.74 -3.18
C SER A 504 -11.13 8.36 -4.49
N SER A 505 -11.86 9.31 -5.09
CA SER A 505 -11.42 10.02 -6.30
C SER A 505 -10.24 10.96 -6.02
N ASP A 506 -10.24 11.69 -4.91
CA ASP A 506 -9.11 12.53 -4.49
C ASP A 506 -7.83 11.69 -4.28
N SER A 507 -7.96 10.53 -3.62
CA SER A 507 -6.82 9.62 -3.37
C SER A 507 -6.41 8.83 -4.62
N GLY A 508 -7.36 8.43 -5.46
CA GLY A 508 -7.16 7.69 -6.69
C GLY A 508 -6.48 8.51 -7.78
N SER A 509 -7.00 9.70 -8.06
CA SER A 509 -6.38 10.67 -8.98
C SER A 509 -4.96 11.05 -8.56
N LEU A 510 -4.63 11.07 -7.26
CA LEU A 510 -3.25 11.22 -6.79
C LEU A 510 -2.36 10.04 -7.21
N VAL A 511 -2.83 8.79 -7.04
CA VAL A 511 -2.04 7.62 -7.46
C VAL A 511 -1.86 7.58 -8.96
N VAL A 512 -2.92 7.83 -9.73
CA VAL A 512 -2.85 7.96 -11.19
C VAL A 512 -1.84 9.03 -11.60
N ASP A 513 -1.86 10.21 -10.97
CA ASP A 513 -0.95 11.29 -11.29
C ASP A 513 0.52 10.99 -10.90
N MET A 514 0.75 10.32 -9.76
CA MET A 514 2.09 9.83 -9.39
C MET A 514 2.62 8.84 -10.45
N LEU A 515 1.80 7.89 -10.92
CA LEU A 515 2.17 6.95 -11.99
C LEU A 515 2.43 7.68 -13.32
N ALA A 516 1.53 8.59 -13.71
CA ALA A 516 1.63 9.38 -14.93
C ALA A 516 2.80 10.37 -14.91
N SER A 517 3.30 10.74 -13.73
CA SER A 517 4.52 11.53 -13.49
C SER A 517 5.78 10.69 -13.24
N GLY A 518 5.73 9.38 -13.52
CA GLY A 518 6.89 8.49 -13.45
C GLY A 518 7.34 8.11 -12.03
N GLY A 519 6.44 8.23 -11.05
CA GLY A 519 6.67 7.98 -9.64
C GLY A 519 7.14 9.19 -8.83
N HIS A 520 6.86 10.41 -9.31
CA HIS A 520 7.04 11.64 -8.54
C HIS A 520 5.99 11.71 -7.42
N PRO A 521 6.35 11.85 -6.13
CA PRO A 521 5.40 11.80 -5.01
C PRO A 521 4.55 13.06 -4.87
N ASN A 522 5.02 14.18 -5.42
CA ASN A 522 4.34 15.48 -5.48
C ASN A 522 4.03 15.82 -6.95
N PRO A 523 3.11 15.12 -7.63
CA PRO A 523 2.84 15.38 -9.03
C PRO A 523 2.04 16.70 -9.20
N PRO A 524 2.02 17.31 -10.40
CA PRO A 524 1.54 18.68 -10.57
C PRO A 524 0.01 18.76 -10.57
N LEU A 525 -0.55 19.67 -9.75
CA LEU A 525 -1.99 19.77 -9.52
C LEU A 525 -2.88 19.78 -10.78
N TRP A 526 -2.44 20.38 -11.89
CA TRP A 526 -3.21 20.42 -13.13
C TRP A 526 -3.44 19.01 -13.73
N SER A 527 -2.47 18.11 -13.55
CA SER A 527 -2.54 16.71 -14.03
C SER A 527 -3.48 15.91 -13.13
N ARG A 528 -3.34 16.05 -11.80
CA ARG A 528 -4.29 15.48 -10.82
C ARG A 528 -5.75 15.88 -11.08
N VAL A 529 -6.00 17.17 -11.34
CA VAL A 529 -7.33 17.68 -11.71
C VAL A 529 -7.83 17.06 -13.01
N LEU A 530 -6.97 16.91 -14.03
CA LEU A 530 -7.34 16.22 -15.27
C LEU A 530 -7.79 14.77 -14.99
N TRP A 531 -7.05 14.01 -14.17
CA TRP A 531 -7.41 12.62 -13.87
C TRP A 531 -8.74 12.49 -13.10
N ALA A 532 -8.99 13.35 -12.10
CA ALA A 532 -10.28 13.40 -11.41
C ALA A 532 -11.46 13.73 -12.36
N LEU A 533 -11.26 14.63 -13.33
CA LEU A 533 -12.26 14.92 -14.36
C LEU A 533 -12.46 13.74 -15.34
N MET A 534 -11.41 12.97 -15.64
CA MET A 534 -11.51 11.79 -16.50
C MET A 534 -12.23 10.61 -15.83
N GLU A 535 -12.09 10.44 -14.50
CA GLU A 535 -12.89 9.48 -13.72
C GLU A 535 -14.40 9.77 -13.88
N GLY A 536 -14.82 11.04 -13.70
CA GLY A 536 -16.20 11.48 -13.90
C GLY A 536 -16.68 11.37 -15.35
N ALA A 537 -15.87 11.78 -16.33
CA ALA A 537 -16.22 11.69 -17.75
C ALA A 537 -16.38 10.24 -18.24
N LEU A 538 -15.54 9.33 -17.77
CA LEU A 538 -15.65 7.91 -18.07
C LEU A 538 -16.89 7.29 -17.42
N ALA A 539 -17.19 7.64 -16.16
CA ALA A 539 -18.39 7.18 -15.48
C ALA A 539 -19.67 7.62 -16.20
N ILE A 540 -19.74 8.90 -16.63
CA ILE A 540 -20.85 9.43 -17.46
C ILE A 540 -20.99 8.63 -18.75
N GLY A 541 -19.89 8.43 -19.49
CA GLY A 541 -19.91 7.71 -20.75
C GLY A 541 -20.41 6.27 -20.60
N LEU A 542 -19.84 5.51 -19.67
CA LEU A 542 -20.22 4.11 -19.46
C LEU A 542 -21.66 3.97 -18.93
N LEU A 543 -22.10 4.87 -18.04
CA LEU A 543 -23.48 4.90 -17.54
C LEU A 543 -24.48 5.13 -18.69
N ILE A 544 -24.20 6.06 -19.61
CA ILE A 544 -25.08 6.32 -20.77
C ILE A 544 -25.01 5.15 -21.78
N ALA A 545 -23.86 4.49 -21.94
CA ALA A 545 -23.69 3.39 -22.88
C ALA A 545 -24.38 2.09 -22.48
N GLY A 546 -24.45 1.76 -21.18
CA GLY A 546 -25.07 0.51 -20.71
C GLY A 546 -25.28 0.42 -19.19
N GLY A 547 -25.53 1.54 -18.52
CA GLY A 547 -25.87 1.57 -17.11
C GLY A 547 -24.80 0.95 -16.20
N LEU A 548 -25.26 0.24 -15.15
CA LEU A 548 -24.36 -0.45 -14.22
C LEU A 548 -23.56 -1.56 -14.90
N GLY A 549 -24.16 -2.31 -15.82
CA GLY A 549 -23.50 -3.42 -16.53
C GLY A 549 -22.25 -2.96 -17.29
N ALA A 550 -22.34 -1.86 -18.06
CA ALA A 550 -21.18 -1.31 -18.77
C ALA A 550 -20.07 -0.78 -17.82
N LEU A 551 -20.44 -0.25 -16.67
CA LEU A 551 -19.51 0.19 -15.62
C LEU A 551 -18.78 -1.00 -14.97
N GLN A 552 -19.48 -2.10 -14.68
CA GLN A 552 -18.92 -3.33 -14.12
C GLN A 552 -18.01 -4.03 -15.15
N ALA A 553 -18.48 -4.13 -16.40
CA ALA A 553 -17.73 -4.68 -17.53
C ALA A 553 -16.41 -3.93 -17.76
N GLY A 554 -16.41 -2.59 -17.71
CA GLY A 554 -15.18 -1.79 -17.81
C GLY A 554 -14.12 -2.13 -16.76
N SER A 555 -14.54 -2.40 -15.51
CA SER A 555 -13.66 -2.92 -14.45
C SER A 555 -13.09 -4.29 -14.83
N LEU A 556 -13.94 -5.24 -15.23
CA LEU A 556 -13.52 -6.60 -15.59
C LEU A 556 -12.56 -6.64 -16.79
N LEU A 557 -12.79 -5.81 -17.81
CA LEU A 557 -11.97 -5.77 -19.02
C LEU A 557 -10.57 -5.18 -18.75
N THR A 558 -10.48 -4.16 -17.90
CA THR A 558 -9.19 -3.54 -17.52
C THR A 558 -8.43 -4.36 -16.48
N ALA A 559 -9.12 -5.16 -15.67
CA ALA A 559 -8.52 -6.07 -14.71
C ALA A 559 -7.74 -7.22 -15.36
N LEU A 560 -8.18 -7.74 -16.50
CA LEU A 560 -7.56 -8.91 -17.14
C LEU A 560 -6.06 -8.73 -17.47
N PRO A 561 -5.62 -7.64 -18.13
CA PRO A 561 -4.19 -7.42 -18.32
C PRO A 561 -3.45 -7.12 -17.00
N PHE A 562 -4.13 -6.56 -15.99
CA PHE A 562 -3.50 -6.27 -14.69
C PHE A 562 -3.36 -7.50 -13.79
N SER A 563 -4.23 -8.51 -13.89
CA SER A 563 -4.09 -9.78 -13.16
C SER A 563 -2.82 -10.52 -13.57
N ILE A 564 -2.46 -10.46 -14.86
CA ILE A 564 -1.19 -11.00 -15.38
C ILE A 564 0.00 -10.26 -14.73
N ILE A 565 -0.09 -8.92 -14.60
CA ILE A 565 0.93 -8.12 -13.90
C ILE A 565 1.04 -8.55 -12.43
N LEU A 566 -0.06 -8.79 -11.71
CA LEU A 566 -0.05 -9.28 -10.33
C LEU A 566 0.60 -10.67 -10.18
N VAL A 567 0.34 -11.61 -11.12
CA VAL A 567 1.03 -12.91 -11.15
C VAL A 567 2.54 -12.74 -11.37
N LEU A 568 2.95 -11.86 -12.29
CA LEU A 568 4.37 -11.53 -12.49
C LEU A 568 4.99 -10.86 -11.24
N VAL A 569 4.23 -10.05 -10.50
CA VAL A 569 4.65 -9.43 -9.23
C VAL A 569 4.90 -10.49 -8.15
N CYS A 570 4.08 -11.54 -8.08
CA CYS A 570 4.31 -12.67 -7.18
C CYS A 570 5.68 -13.34 -7.46
N VAL A 571 5.96 -13.67 -8.72
CA VAL A 571 7.23 -14.28 -9.16
C VAL A 571 8.42 -13.34 -8.90
N SER A 572 8.26 -12.05 -9.22
CA SER A 572 9.27 -11.02 -8.99
C SER A 572 9.60 -10.88 -7.50
N THR A 573 8.59 -10.89 -6.63
CA THR A 573 8.73 -10.78 -5.18
C THR A 573 9.47 -11.97 -4.58
N LEU A 574 9.16 -13.21 -5.00
CA LEU A 574 9.91 -14.40 -4.56
C LEU A 574 11.38 -14.33 -4.97
N LYS A 575 11.67 -13.87 -6.19
CA LYS A 575 13.04 -13.67 -6.69
C LYS A 575 13.77 -12.55 -5.93
N ALA A 576 13.08 -11.50 -5.51
CA ALA A 576 13.63 -10.43 -4.69
C ALA A 576 13.93 -10.91 -3.26
N PHE A 577 12.96 -11.50 -2.58
CA PHE A 577 13.09 -11.99 -1.20
C PHE A 577 14.06 -13.17 -1.08
N GLY A 578 14.20 -13.99 -2.13
CA GLY A 578 15.25 -15.00 -2.22
C GLY A 578 16.66 -14.40 -2.14
N LYS A 579 16.92 -13.32 -2.88
CA LYS A 579 18.19 -12.57 -2.83
C LYS A 579 18.38 -11.85 -1.50
N GLU A 580 17.32 -11.23 -0.97
CA GLU A 580 17.36 -10.56 0.32
C GLU A 580 17.71 -11.54 1.45
N ALA A 581 17.05 -12.70 1.51
CA ALA A 581 17.34 -13.73 2.51
C ALA A 581 18.77 -14.28 2.39
N GLN A 582 19.34 -14.34 1.17
CA GLN A 582 20.75 -14.69 0.96
C GLN A 582 21.70 -13.60 1.48
N ARG A 583 21.38 -12.32 1.26
CA ARG A 583 22.11 -11.16 1.79
C ARG A 583 22.09 -11.16 3.32
N THR A 584 20.92 -11.26 3.96
CA THR A 584 20.80 -11.34 5.42
C THR A 584 21.59 -12.52 5.99
N ALA A 585 21.47 -13.71 5.40
CA ALA A 585 22.22 -14.89 5.84
C ALA A 585 23.74 -14.79 5.59
N ALA A 586 24.21 -13.97 4.66
CA ALA A 586 25.63 -13.67 4.50
C ALA A 586 26.12 -12.71 5.60
N ILE A 587 25.37 -11.65 5.89
CA ILE A 587 25.65 -10.68 6.96
C ILE A 587 25.67 -11.38 8.33
N GLU A 588 24.65 -12.20 8.65
CA GLU A 588 24.61 -12.98 9.89
C GLU A 588 25.82 -13.93 10.04
N ARG A 589 26.25 -14.58 8.94
CA ARG A 589 27.44 -15.45 8.98
C ARG A 589 28.72 -14.64 9.21
N ALA A 590 28.89 -13.49 8.54
CA ALA A 590 30.04 -12.62 8.74
C ALA A 590 30.09 -12.04 10.16
N ALA A 591 28.96 -11.70 10.76
CA ALA A 591 28.87 -11.28 12.15
C ALA A 591 29.27 -12.40 13.12
N ARG A 592 28.77 -13.63 12.91
CA ARG A 592 29.16 -14.80 13.74
C ARG A 592 30.64 -15.15 13.60
N PHE A 593 31.21 -15.12 12.39
CA PHE A 593 32.64 -15.35 12.20
C PHE A 593 33.49 -14.27 12.89
N ARG A 594 33.03 -13.02 12.95
CA ARG A 594 33.68 -11.97 13.75
C ARG A 594 33.60 -12.24 15.25
N GLN A 595 32.41 -12.54 15.78
CA GLN A 595 32.28 -12.88 17.21
C GLN A 595 33.14 -14.07 17.63
N VAL A 596 33.27 -15.09 16.77
CA VAL A 596 34.19 -16.21 17.00
C VAL A 596 35.65 -15.77 16.87
N GLY A 597 35.98 -14.85 15.96
CA GLY A 597 37.33 -14.29 15.81
C GLY A 597 37.76 -13.38 16.97
N GLU A 598 36.84 -12.56 17.49
CA GLU A 598 37.00 -11.71 18.68
C GLU A 598 37.19 -12.60 19.91
N TYR A 599 36.28 -13.56 20.13
CA TYR A 599 36.40 -14.55 21.22
C TYR A 599 37.71 -15.34 21.15
N LEU A 600 38.14 -15.78 19.96
CA LEU A 600 39.42 -16.47 19.77
C LEU A 600 40.65 -15.57 19.88
N ALA A 601 40.49 -14.24 19.77
CA ALA A 601 41.57 -13.27 19.98
C ALA A 601 41.71 -12.94 21.47
N ASP A 602 40.60 -12.73 22.17
CA ASP A 602 40.56 -12.53 23.62
C ASP A 602 41.09 -13.78 24.37
N ASP A 603 40.66 -15.00 23.98
CA ASP A 603 41.20 -16.27 24.52
C ASP A 603 42.64 -16.58 24.03
N PHE A 604 43.20 -15.83 23.06
CA PHE A 604 44.50 -16.15 22.46
C PHE A 604 45.65 -15.97 23.44
N ASP A 605 45.65 -14.88 24.19
CA ASP A 605 46.66 -14.62 25.22
C ASP A 605 46.53 -15.63 26.38
N GLU A 606 45.32 -16.02 26.76
CA GLU A 606 45.09 -16.97 27.86
C GLU A 606 45.52 -18.42 27.53
N TYR A 607 45.34 -18.88 26.28
CA TYR A 607 45.66 -20.28 25.90
C TYR A 607 46.95 -20.46 25.09
N LEU A 608 47.43 -19.42 24.40
CA LEU A 608 48.57 -19.52 23.47
C LEU A 608 49.67 -18.48 23.73
N GLY A 609 49.44 -17.43 24.52
CA GLY A 609 50.44 -16.41 24.87
C GLY A 609 51.78 -17.02 25.30
N ASP A 610 51.80 -17.75 26.41
CA ASP A 610 52.98 -18.47 26.93
C ASP A 610 53.72 -19.31 25.86
N LYS A 611 52.98 -20.03 25.02
CA LYS A 611 53.54 -20.95 24.01
C LYS A 611 54.07 -20.23 22.76
N VAL A 612 53.58 -19.03 22.49
CA VAL A 612 54.06 -18.18 21.40
C VAL A 612 55.28 -17.41 21.88
N ASP A 613 55.23 -16.84 23.08
CA ASP A 613 56.33 -16.10 23.70
C ASP A 613 57.55 -16.98 23.96
N GLU A 614 57.41 -18.17 24.55
CA GLU A 614 58.53 -19.15 24.68
C GLU A 614 59.22 -19.40 23.33
N ARG A 615 58.44 -19.44 22.25
CA ARG A 615 58.90 -19.79 20.90
C ARG A 615 59.52 -18.61 20.16
N ILE A 616 59.07 -17.39 20.46
CA ILE A 616 59.66 -16.14 20.01
C ILE A 616 60.96 -15.89 20.76
N ASP A 617 60.98 -16.00 22.09
CA ASP A 617 62.19 -15.84 22.91
C ASP A 617 63.24 -16.90 22.59
N TYR A 618 62.85 -18.16 22.36
CA TYR A 618 63.77 -19.20 21.86
C TYR A 618 64.42 -18.85 20.51
N ARG A 619 63.71 -18.13 19.62
CA ARG A 619 64.28 -17.66 18.35
C ARG A 619 65.12 -16.40 18.51
N ILE A 620 64.70 -15.45 19.35
CA ILE A 620 65.42 -14.20 19.63
C ILE A 620 66.74 -14.49 20.34
N THR A 621 66.74 -15.35 21.37
CA THR A 621 67.95 -15.79 22.08
C THR A 621 68.93 -16.51 21.15
N ARG A 622 68.44 -17.39 20.26
CA ARG A 622 69.27 -18.06 19.25
C ARG A 622 69.91 -17.09 18.25
N THR A 623 69.28 -15.95 17.99
CA THR A 623 69.78 -14.92 17.06
C THR A 623 70.73 -13.93 17.75
N ARG A 624 70.43 -13.53 19.00
CA ARG A 624 71.32 -12.68 19.83
C ARG A 624 72.58 -13.40 20.32
N GLY A 625 72.53 -14.71 20.55
CA GLY A 625 73.65 -15.53 21.03
C GLY A 625 74.89 -15.59 20.11
N ILE A 626 74.78 -15.07 18.88
CA ILE A 626 75.91 -14.91 17.94
C ILE A 626 76.74 -13.66 18.27
N GLY A 627 76.12 -12.59 18.80
CA GLY A 627 76.79 -11.32 19.11
C GLY A 627 77.70 -11.39 20.34
N ASP A 628 77.21 -11.94 21.46
CA ASP A 628 77.96 -11.90 22.72
C ASP A 628 79.17 -12.83 22.77
N ARG A 629 79.23 -13.88 21.92
CA ARG A 629 80.43 -14.71 21.77
C ARG A 629 81.63 -13.97 21.17
N MET A 630 81.45 -12.80 20.56
CA MET A 630 82.57 -11.96 20.09
C MET A 630 83.13 -11.03 21.18
N LYS A 631 82.36 -10.67 22.22
CA LYS A 631 82.82 -9.69 23.23
C LYS A 631 83.73 -10.27 24.32
N SER A 632 83.65 -11.56 24.64
CA SER A 632 84.42 -12.14 25.77
C SER A 632 85.89 -12.47 25.48
N ARG A 633 86.41 -12.22 24.27
CA ARG A 633 87.83 -12.47 23.91
C ARG A 633 88.73 -11.23 23.89
N SER A 634 88.25 -10.06 24.34
CA SER A 634 88.96 -8.78 24.18
C SER A 634 89.09 -7.94 25.47
N GLY A 635 90.07 -8.28 26.32
CA GLY A 635 90.80 -7.32 27.18
C GLY A 635 90.22 -6.99 28.56
N GLY A 636 91.11 -6.60 29.49
CA GLY A 636 90.71 -5.94 30.74
C GLY A 636 91.46 -6.36 32.01
N THR A 637 92.76 -6.09 32.11
CA THR A 637 93.54 -6.30 33.35
C THR A 637 93.34 -5.13 34.35
N ARG A 638 93.42 -5.42 35.66
CA ARG A 638 94.19 -4.66 36.71
C ARG A 638 93.42 -3.90 37.84
N GLU A 639 93.58 -4.41 39.08
CA GLU A 639 93.67 -3.70 40.41
C GLU A 639 92.45 -2.91 40.98
N LEU A 640 92.22 -2.66 42.30
CA LEU A 640 92.85 -3.06 43.58
C LEU A 640 91.88 -2.88 44.81
N ARG A 641 91.78 -3.89 45.69
CA ARG A 641 91.84 -3.85 47.19
C ARG A 641 91.04 -2.80 48.04
N LYS A 642 90.11 -3.27 48.91
CA LYS A 642 90.19 -3.25 50.42
C LYS A 642 88.87 -3.69 51.14
N SER A 643 89.03 -4.46 52.24
CA SER A 643 88.26 -4.50 53.53
C SER A 643 86.71 -4.42 53.52
N GLY A 644 85.90 -5.23 54.24
CA GLY A 644 86.15 -6.20 55.31
C GLY A 644 85.19 -5.96 56.52
N ARG A 645 84.78 -7.03 57.25
CA ARG A 645 83.78 -7.08 58.39
C ARG A 645 82.29 -6.92 58.00
N ASP A 646 81.31 -7.50 58.70
CA ASP A 646 81.22 -8.59 59.72
C ASP A 646 79.74 -9.04 59.83
N LYS A 647 79.45 -10.29 60.29
CA LYS A 647 78.17 -10.87 60.84
C LYS A 647 76.77 -10.50 60.22
N GLY A 648 75.77 -11.38 60.12
CA GLY A 648 75.60 -12.76 60.59
C GLY A 648 74.59 -12.91 61.74
N THR A 649 73.33 -13.30 61.41
CA THR A 649 72.24 -13.94 62.21
C THR A 649 70.94 -13.85 61.36
N SER A 650 70.19 -14.90 61.00
CA SER A 650 69.34 -15.80 61.81
C SER A 650 68.20 -15.05 62.54
N THR A 651 66.91 -15.44 62.55
CA THR A 651 66.22 -16.71 62.18
C THR A 651 64.74 -16.40 61.79
N PRO A 652 63.70 -17.29 61.77
CA PRO A 652 62.55 -17.16 60.85
C PRO A 652 61.16 -16.97 61.54
N ALA A 653 60.09 -17.11 60.73
CA ALA A 653 58.69 -17.33 61.10
C ALA A 653 57.95 -16.13 61.73
N ASP A 654 56.63 -15.98 61.57
CA ASP A 654 55.62 -16.91 61.01
C ASP A 654 55.15 -16.57 59.58
#